data_AF-A0A9P1FGU9-F1
#
_entry.id   AF-A0A9P1FGU9-F1
#
_cell.length_a   1.000
_cell.length_b   1.000
_cell.length_c   1.000
_cell.angle_alpha   90.00
_cell.angle_beta   90.00
_cell.angle_gamma   90.00
#
_symmetry.space_group_name_H-M   'P 1'
#
loop_
_entity.id
_entity.type
_entity.pdbx_description
1 polymer ?
#
loop_
_entity_poly.entity_id
_entity_poly.type
_entity_poly.pdbx_seq_one_letter_code
_entity_poly.pdbx_strand_id
1 'polypeptide(L)'
;MAKRRKSNDGAAVTVSLLLLLTCVSCALIIVLHNNGLVDQVAMAFPHRLADDEGAATSKRKGLSAIIAVPGGRLAPSPCGENGVLLHRTVEALLDSSGDVLMEIIVVEDGTVPAIQRPDLTGMAWTELQIPRQEAGSDLIQGVQLLWLRLAAPQGTAAARSAGGEAARGEALAFFDCYVKPQTGWAEPIMKLLRKHPKSVAVPALVDLDAKSWETSGPPRFFDNLFTWEAETVQLYFDEHVTWPHPIDQSNVLVFSWSWWQEIGGYDSLMKGSSTLLIENVELSLRVLLCGGKFVLMNESVVGFCHQQHGTLHHERRDTLFNQARVIQAWFGPWSSEALKNPRFDRDTSAGEMSDVRAVQENLKCAGLEKFLDTYRVPMEILGLLPSEVYSLREESTGLCLQEWSKDEWKLGQCHDSARGQLFTGKNERVEGGKLSCCSGLGPFKTLLGSNSYCRLGKPGPYGCIHRRPPNSQVWTLREDGQIFSEENGCLVPAEVDEEELPSNEATWSPCRFATGRAVEEQRFHVEDIEGSDFFRLVLATGHCLMAILGEDPQPPRLAKCDPEDKEQQWQWAKPSLRLGLKPASKLSTCLDTDNGQKPLMYVCYSMEGKDSPYGVENTNQAFWLTPEGHITQWGPVDASFSNLCLDGSQPPLTQRRLSLASCQDAEQRMVRWSKVGVRVPLETRLAEKSELDVTTNAASISWLSNPPRREARGFCFATERTPKMGDKKGGDEINYQQENDYMKRKIEVLRYRIMIKDEQILGCRKSEDGLRKRIAELDQAFEDEAVRCRENTAEMSRQYREMQESFNDTIDVLQKKVSEAKAEIESVTKEIEQVKIEKEEVLRQKDLEIASLSSKMETMAFEFADMLKETLDKMSQRIEVTHNSWDRDTTKPPLINRLKEFGLNDEPND
;
A
#
# COMPACT_ATOMS: atom_id res chain seq x y z
N MET A 1 -29.96 -38.95 68.61
CA MET A 1 -29.61 -39.95 69.64
C MET A 1 -28.09 -39.98 69.83
N ALA A 2 -27.60 -40.54 70.94
CA ALA A 2 -26.21 -40.98 71.14
C ALA A 2 -25.83 -42.13 70.15
N LYS A 3 -24.59 -42.54 69.84
CA LYS A 3 -23.16 -42.18 70.14
C LYS A 3 -22.31 -42.90 69.00
N ARG A 4 -20.98 -43.01 68.89
CA ARG A 4 -19.77 -42.86 69.76
C ARG A 4 -18.48 -42.85 68.87
N ARG A 5 -17.56 -41.87 69.02
CA ARG A 5 -16.10 -41.94 68.66
C ARG A 5 -15.74 -42.04 67.15
N LYS A 6 -14.50 -41.72 66.70
CA LYS A 6 -13.20 -41.54 67.39
C LYS A 6 -12.32 -40.43 66.73
N SER A 7 -11.37 -39.90 67.52
CA SER A 7 -10.25 -38.96 67.27
C SER A 7 -9.80 -38.64 65.82
N ASN A 8 -9.44 -37.39 65.46
CA ASN A 8 -8.26 -36.58 65.90
C ASN A 8 -6.92 -37.34 65.65
N ASP A 9 -5.88 -36.82 64.98
CA ASP A 9 -5.32 -35.46 64.89
C ASP A 9 -4.68 -35.18 63.50
N GLY A 10 -3.99 -34.04 63.29
CA GLY A 10 -3.06 -33.87 62.15
C GLY A 10 -3.16 -32.60 61.29
N ALA A 11 -3.73 -31.49 61.77
CA ALA A 11 -3.88 -30.23 61.02
C ALA A 11 -2.55 -29.45 60.78
N ALA A 12 -1.46 -30.14 60.45
CA ALA A 12 -0.11 -29.59 60.33
C ALA A 12 0.68 -30.08 59.11
N VAL A 13 0.10 -30.92 58.24
CA VAL A 13 0.81 -31.56 57.10
C VAL A 13 0.46 -30.95 55.73
N THR A 14 -0.72 -30.36 55.59
CA THR A 14 -1.22 -29.82 54.30
C THR A 14 -0.59 -28.49 53.89
N VAL A 15 -0.05 -27.70 54.82
CA VAL A 15 0.59 -26.40 54.51
C VAL A 15 2.00 -26.59 53.93
N SER A 16 2.73 -27.62 54.38
CA SER A 16 4.11 -27.87 53.92
C SER A 16 4.22 -28.40 52.49
N LEU A 17 3.18 -29.05 51.96
CA LEU A 17 3.20 -29.58 50.59
C LEU A 17 3.06 -28.49 49.52
N LEU A 18 2.29 -27.44 49.80
CA LEU A 18 2.06 -26.31 48.90
C LEU A 18 3.31 -25.44 48.71
N LEU A 19 4.13 -25.28 49.75
CA LEU A 19 5.40 -24.53 49.68
C LEU A 19 6.53 -25.29 48.96
N LEU A 20 6.48 -26.63 48.93
CA LEU A 20 7.47 -27.43 48.20
C LEU A 20 7.23 -27.41 46.68
N LEU A 21 5.98 -27.44 46.23
CA LEU A 21 5.65 -27.36 44.80
C LEU A 21 6.07 -26.02 44.17
N THR A 22 6.00 -24.91 44.90
CA THR A 22 6.44 -23.60 44.42
C THR A 22 7.96 -23.45 44.31
N CYS A 23 8.76 -24.22 45.04
CA CYS A 23 10.22 -24.17 44.94
C CYS A 23 10.79 -25.04 43.81
N VAL A 24 10.17 -26.17 43.49
CA VAL A 24 10.62 -27.04 42.38
C VAL A 24 10.44 -26.37 41.02
N SER A 25 9.40 -25.56 40.85
CA SER A 25 9.18 -24.76 39.63
C SER A 25 10.28 -23.73 39.35
N CYS A 26 10.95 -23.19 40.37
CA CYS A 26 12.07 -22.25 40.17
C CYS A 26 13.38 -22.95 39.80
N ALA A 27 13.59 -24.19 40.24
CA ALA A 27 14.83 -24.92 39.99
C ALA A 27 14.97 -25.42 38.54
N LEU A 28 13.87 -25.81 37.89
CA LEU A 28 13.93 -26.37 36.52
C LEU A 28 14.24 -25.30 35.45
N ILE A 29 13.85 -24.04 35.70
CA ILE A 29 14.05 -22.92 34.77
C ILE A 29 15.54 -22.55 34.64
N ILE A 30 16.33 -22.73 35.69
CA ILE A 30 17.75 -22.37 35.72
C ILE A 30 18.63 -23.39 34.94
N VAL A 31 18.20 -24.66 34.83
CA VAL A 31 18.99 -25.71 34.18
C VAL A 31 18.80 -25.75 32.66
N LEU A 32 17.65 -25.30 32.14
CA LEU A 32 17.38 -25.27 30.70
C LEU A 32 17.95 -24.05 29.96
N HIS A 33 18.56 -23.10 30.68
CA HIS A 33 19.09 -21.86 30.09
C HIS A 33 20.51 -21.98 29.49
N ASN A 34 21.04 -23.20 29.37
CA ASN A 34 22.48 -23.44 29.09
C ASN A 34 22.76 -24.36 27.89
N ASN A 35 21.78 -24.56 27.00
CA ASN A 35 21.96 -25.15 25.66
C ASN A 35 21.13 -24.32 24.67
N GLY A 36 21.77 -23.40 23.94
CA GLY A 36 21.06 -22.44 23.09
C GLY A 36 20.61 -23.00 21.75
N LEU A 37 19.34 -22.78 21.38
CA LEU A 37 18.83 -22.89 20.00
C LEU A 37 17.39 -22.33 19.84
N VAL A 38 17.16 -21.06 20.20
CA VAL A 38 15.97 -20.28 19.74
C VAL A 38 16.37 -18.81 19.53
N ASP A 39 16.68 -18.44 18.29
CA ASP A 39 16.84 -17.05 17.86
C ASP A 39 15.74 -16.68 16.87
N GLN A 40 14.71 -15.95 17.32
CA GLN A 40 13.95 -15.01 16.48
C GLN A 40 13.08 -14.04 17.32
N VAL A 41 13.78 -13.10 17.94
CA VAL A 41 13.42 -11.68 18.06
C VAL A 41 11.92 -11.35 18.31
N ALA A 42 11.56 -11.23 19.59
CA ALA A 42 10.50 -10.33 20.03
C ALA A 42 11.16 -9.07 20.63
N MET A 43 11.23 -7.95 19.90
CA MET A 43 11.73 -6.68 20.45
C MET A 43 10.64 -5.93 21.21
N ALA A 44 10.30 -6.43 22.40
CA ALA A 44 9.64 -5.61 23.41
C ALA A 44 10.65 -4.59 23.95
N PHE A 45 10.60 -3.35 23.46
CA PHE A 45 11.42 -2.27 23.99
C PHE A 45 10.99 -1.98 25.45
N PRO A 46 11.91 -2.00 26.43
CA PRO A 46 11.55 -1.80 27.82
C PRO A 46 11.23 -0.32 28.06
N HIS A 47 9.95 -0.02 28.32
CA HIS A 47 9.56 1.25 28.94
C HIS A 47 10.46 1.52 30.16
N ARG A 48 10.99 2.74 30.27
CA ARG A 48 11.69 3.17 31.49
C ARG A 48 10.74 3.08 32.69
N LEU A 49 11.02 2.16 33.61
CA LEU A 49 10.41 2.16 34.93
C LEU A 49 10.73 3.47 35.66
N ALA A 50 9.74 4.00 36.37
CA ALA A 50 9.76 5.33 36.95
C ALA A 50 10.49 5.35 38.31
N ASP A 51 11.82 5.20 38.28
CA ASP A 51 12.70 5.28 39.46
C ASP A 51 13.54 6.59 39.50
N ASP A 52 13.00 7.72 39.00
CA ASP A 52 13.61 9.06 39.18
C ASP A 52 12.60 10.24 39.12
N GLU A 53 11.42 10.10 39.73
CA GLU A 53 10.38 11.16 39.72
C GLU A 53 10.76 12.46 40.47
N GLY A 54 11.94 12.52 41.11
CA GLY A 54 12.37 13.65 41.93
C GLY A 54 13.21 14.73 41.23
N ALA A 55 13.93 14.39 40.15
CA ALA A 55 15.03 15.23 39.65
C ALA A 55 14.98 15.58 38.15
N ALA A 56 14.35 14.76 37.31
CA ALA A 56 14.52 14.83 35.85
C ALA A 56 13.79 15.99 35.13
N THR A 57 12.88 16.72 35.78
CA THR A 57 12.13 17.85 35.17
C THR A 57 12.95 19.15 35.03
N SER A 58 14.28 19.07 35.14
CA SER A 58 15.19 20.23 35.06
C SER A 58 15.40 20.72 33.60
N LYS A 59 14.40 21.43 33.07
CA LYS A 59 14.52 22.36 31.93
C LYS A 59 15.20 21.78 30.67
N ARG A 60 14.55 20.81 30.02
CA ARG A 60 14.64 20.67 28.55
C ARG A 60 14.36 22.05 27.91
N LYS A 61 15.04 22.35 26.80
CA LYS A 61 14.90 23.61 26.05
C LYS A 61 15.05 23.33 24.55
N GLY A 62 14.58 24.26 23.73
CA GLY A 62 14.83 24.23 22.29
C GLY A 62 14.13 23.08 21.57
N LEU A 63 14.46 22.92 20.29
CA LEU A 63 13.82 22.01 19.36
C LEU A 63 14.79 20.91 18.94
N SER A 64 14.33 19.66 18.95
CA SER A 64 14.96 18.56 18.23
C SER A 64 14.27 18.43 16.87
N ALA A 65 15.02 18.59 15.77
CA ALA A 65 14.55 18.27 14.43
C ALA A 65 14.87 16.80 14.14
N ILE A 66 13.89 16.01 13.70
CA ILE A 66 14.00 14.56 13.50
C ILE A 66 13.65 14.26 12.05
N ILE A 67 14.66 13.95 11.24
CA ILE A 67 14.48 13.64 9.81
C ILE A 67 14.38 12.13 9.65
N ALA A 68 13.21 11.63 9.27
CA ALA A 68 13.04 10.23 8.90
C ALA A 68 13.46 10.02 7.44
N VAL A 69 14.29 9.01 7.21
CA VAL A 69 14.82 8.65 5.88
C VAL A 69 14.24 7.28 5.50
N PRO A 70 13.24 7.23 4.59
CA PRO A 70 12.48 6.01 4.31
C PRO A 70 13.32 4.85 3.75
N GLY A 71 13.07 3.65 4.28
CA GLY A 71 13.69 2.39 3.87
C GLY A 71 12.96 1.74 2.69
N GLY A 72 13.71 1.03 1.84
CA GLY A 72 13.15 0.26 0.73
C GLY A 72 14.11 -0.81 0.25
N ARG A 73 13.57 -1.96 -0.19
CA ARG A 73 14.37 -3.08 -0.75
C ARG A 73 14.54 -3.03 -2.28
N LEU A 74 13.71 -2.24 -2.98
CA LEU A 74 13.50 -2.36 -4.43
C LEU A 74 13.28 -1.01 -5.16
N ALA A 75 13.53 0.13 -4.51
CA ALA A 75 13.23 1.46 -5.07
C ALA A 75 14.32 2.50 -4.74
N PRO A 76 14.54 3.52 -5.59
CA PRO A 76 15.40 4.65 -5.27
C PRO A 76 14.84 5.46 -4.09
N SER A 77 15.72 5.96 -3.22
CA SER A 77 15.31 6.72 -2.04
C SER A 77 14.62 8.05 -2.41
N PRO A 78 13.51 8.44 -1.76
CA PRO A 78 12.89 9.75 -1.97
C PRO A 78 13.77 10.92 -1.50
N CYS A 79 14.86 10.65 -0.76
CA CYS A 79 15.86 11.64 -0.37
C CYS A 79 16.82 12.03 -1.52
N GLY A 80 16.55 11.56 -2.74
CA GLY A 80 17.36 11.79 -3.94
C GLY A 80 18.56 10.84 -4.05
N GLU A 81 19.16 10.78 -5.24
CA GLU A 81 20.40 10.05 -5.47
C GLU A 81 21.48 10.53 -4.50
N ASN A 82 22.18 9.57 -3.87
CA ASN A 82 23.20 9.79 -2.83
C ASN A 82 22.76 10.70 -1.66
N GLY A 83 21.46 10.89 -1.41
CA GLY A 83 20.94 11.69 -0.30
C GLY A 83 21.03 13.21 -0.50
N VAL A 84 21.13 13.71 -1.74
CA VAL A 84 21.27 15.16 -2.02
C VAL A 84 20.13 16.01 -1.44
N LEU A 85 18.88 15.51 -1.38
CA LEU A 85 17.76 16.26 -0.79
C LEU A 85 17.80 16.24 0.74
N LEU A 86 18.32 15.16 1.34
CA LEU A 86 18.59 15.08 2.78
C LEU A 86 19.64 16.12 3.19
N HIS A 87 20.73 16.26 2.42
CA HIS A 87 21.75 17.29 2.66
C HIS A 87 21.13 18.69 2.65
N ARG A 88 20.43 19.05 1.57
CA ARG A 88 19.74 20.35 1.42
C ARG A 88 18.69 20.60 2.52
N THR A 89 18.08 19.54 3.04
CA THR A 89 17.13 19.62 4.17
C THR A 89 17.86 19.94 5.49
N VAL A 90 19.02 19.31 5.75
CA VAL A 90 19.86 19.60 6.93
C VAL A 90 20.40 21.04 6.89
N GLU A 91 20.91 21.49 5.73
CA GLU A 91 21.33 22.88 5.51
C GLU A 91 20.18 23.86 5.78
N ALA A 92 19.02 23.63 5.15
CA ALA A 92 17.86 24.49 5.34
C ALA A 92 17.38 24.54 6.80
N LEU A 93 17.50 23.44 7.57
CA LEU A 93 17.15 23.43 8.99
C LEU A 93 18.09 24.28 9.84
N LEU A 94 19.40 24.21 9.60
CA LEU A 94 20.40 25.04 10.28
C LEU A 94 20.16 26.53 10.00
N ASP A 95 20.02 26.90 8.72
CA ASP A 95 19.89 28.30 8.30
C ASP A 95 18.56 28.96 8.69
N SER A 96 17.47 28.19 8.86
CA SER A 96 16.11 28.72 9.06
C SER A 96 15.61 28.73 10.51
N SER A 97 16.18 27.90 11.38
CA SER A 97 15.59 27.60 12.71
C SER A 97 16.19 28.40 13.87
N GLY A 98 17.29 29.12 13.64
CA GLY A 98 17.93 30.02 14.63
C GLY A 98 18.34 29.34 15.95
N ASP A 99 18.53 30.17 16.99
CA ASP A 99 18.92 29.77 18.36
C ASP A 99 17.95 28.78 19.05
N VAL A 100 16.82 28.44 18.39
CA VAL A 100 15.82 27.50 18.88
C VAL A 100 16.23 26.05 18.64
N LEU A 101 16.99 25.77 17.57
CA LEU A 101 17.41 24.43 17.18
C LEU A 101 18.54 23.93 18.10
N MET A 102 18.32 22.81 18.79
CA MET A 102 19.32 22.16 19.66
C MET A 102 20.08 21.08 18.89
N GLU A 103 19.36 20.24 18.17
CA GLU A 103 19.89 19.04 17.54
C GLU A 103 19.09 18.66 16.28
N ILE A 104 19.77 18.02 15.33
CA ILE A 104 19.19 17.36 14.16
C ILE A 104 19.47 15.87 14.29
N ILE A 105 18.43 15.04 14.28
CA ILE A 105 18.51 13.59 14.37
C ILE A 105 18.08 13.00 13.04
N VAL A 106 19.02 12.44 12.28
CA VAL A 106 18.73 11.71 11.04
C VAL A 106 18.52 10.24 11.37
N VAL A 107 17.38 9.68 10.97
CA VAL A 107 17.05 8.26 11.21
C VAL A 107 16.92 7.50 9.89
N GLU A 108 17.95 6.72 9.59
CA GLU A 108 18.05 5.85 8.42
C GLU A 108 17.32 4.52 8.67
N ASP A 109 16.19 4.29 7.99
CA ASP A 109 15.36 3.09 8.10
C ASP A 109 15.97 1.89 7.32
N GLY A 110 17.21 1.52 7.66
CA GLY A 110 17.87 0.31 7.17
C GLY A 110 18.01 0.22 5.64
N THR A 111 18.24 1.34 4.94
CA THR A 111 18.35 1.38 3.47
C THR A 111 19.48 0.48 2.93
N VAL A 112 19.24 -0.13 1.77
CA VAL A 112 20.21 -0.99 1.07
C VAL A 112 20.27 -0.57 -0.41
N PRO A 113 21.43 -0.10 -0.93
CA PRO A 113 22.67 0.19 -0.19
C PRO A 113 22.46 1.28 0.88
N ALA A 114 23.38 1.33 1.86
CA ALA A 114 23.40 2.42 2.83
C ALA A 114 23.56 3.76 2.11
N ILE A 115 22.88 4.80 2.60
CA ILE A 115 23.13 6.16 2.11
C ILE A 115 24.54 6.55 2.53
N GLN A 116 25.35 7.06 1.59
CA GLN A 116 26.65 7.61 1.92
C GLN A 116 26.46 8.77 2.90
N ARG A 117 27.05 8.67 4.11
CA ARG A 117 27.11 9.81 5.03
C ARG A 117 27.75 10.97 4.25
N PRO A 118 27.10 12.15 4.14
CA PRO A 118 27.60 13.20 3.27
C PRO A 118 28.98 13.69 3.73
N ASP A 119 29.85 13.97 2.76
CA ASP A 119 31.13 14.66 3.01
C ASP A 119 30.86 16.14 3.32
N LEU A 120 30.44 16.39 4.55
CA LEU A 120 30.26 17.73 5.14
C LEU A 120 31.62 18.41 5.43
N THR A 121 32.73 17.87 4.92
CA THR A 121 34.04 18.01 5.55
C THR A 121 35.13 18.60 4.66
N GLY A 122 35.11 19.94 4.61
CA GLY A 122 36.35 20.73 4.60
C GLY A 122 37.20 20.59 5.90
N MET A 123 36.96 19.59 6.74
CA MET A 123 37.63 19.31 8.03
C MET A 123 37.72 17.79 8.24
N ALA A 124 38.90 17.19 8.06
CA ALA A 124 39.07 15.75 7.89
C ALA A 124 38.57 14.85 9.06
N TRP A 125 37.93 13.74 8.71
CA TRP A 125 37.62 12.62 9.62
C TRP A 125 38.84 11.72 9.88
N THR A 126 38.77 10.91 10.94
CA THR A 126 39.66 9.76 11.18
C THR A 126 38.80 8.52 11.41
N GLU A 127 39.12 7.40 10.76
CA GLU A 127 38.33 6.17 10.86
C GLU A 127 38.41 5.51 12.25
N LEU A 128 37.29 4.92 12.67
CA LEU A 128 37.19 3.96 13.76
C LEU A 128 36.12 2.93 13.38
N GLN A 129 36.43 1.64 13.51
CA GLN A 129 35.53 0.54 13.13
C GLN A 129 34.90 -0.10 14.39
N ILE A 130 33.58 0.02 14.62
CA ILE A 130 32.93 -0.70 15.73
C ILE A 130 31.55 -1.30 15.32
N PRO A 131 31.33 -2.62 15.47
CA PRO A 131 30.01 -3.23 15.26
C PRO A 131 29.09 -3.13 16.47
N ARG A 132 27.81 -2.78 16.24
CA ARG A 132 26.75 -2.47 17.24
C ARG A 132 27.09 -1.26 18.13
N GLN A 133 26.23 -0.23 18.10
CA GLN A 133 26.39 1.10 18.70
C GLN A 133 27.32 2.05 17.91
N GLU A 134 26.86 2.58 16.78
CA GLU A 134 27.43 3.78 16.17
C GLU A 134 26.37 4.87 16.00
N ALA A 135 26.08 5.55 17.11
CA ALA A 135 25.43 6.85 17.10
C ALA A 135 26.52 7.93 16.91
N GLY A 136 26.82 8.28 15.67
CA GLY A 136 27.75 9.38 15.37
C GLY A 136 27.12 10.71 15.77
N SER A 137 27.87 11.56 16.50
CA SER A 137 27.37 12.86 16.96
C SER A 137 28.39 13.98 16.85
N ASP A 138 28.07 14.99 16.06
CA ASP A 138 28.97 16.09 15.69
C ASP A 138 28.34 17.45 16.00
N LEU A 139 29.13 18.50 16.18
CA LEU A 139 28.63 19.86 16.34
C LEU A 139 28.81 20.66 15.04
N ILE A 140 27.69 21.06 14.43
CA ILE A 140 27.65 21.87 13.21
C ILE A 140 26.95 23.19 13.55
N GLN A 141 27.64 24.32 13.37
CA GLN A 141 27.17 25.65 13.79
C GLN A 141 26.76 25.78 15.28
N GLY A 142 27.11 24.80 16.13
CA GLY A 142 26.69 24.71 17.54
C GLY A 142 25.47 23.81 17.79
N VAL A 143 24.79 23.36 16.73
CA VAL A 143 23.72 22.34 16.75
C VAL A 143 24.35 20.95 16.77
N GLN A 144 23.80 20.03 17.57
CA GLN A 144 24.24 18.63 17.57
C GLN A 144 23.60 17.87 16.39
N LEU A 145 24.37 17.43 15.40
CA LEU A 145 23.92 16.44 14.42
C LEU A 145 24.09 15.04 15.03
N LEU A 146 23.09 14.17 14.84
CA LEU A 146 23.07 12.78 15.31
C LEU A 146 22.59 11.86 14.19
N TRP A 147 23.40 10.87 13.79
CA TRP A 147 22.98 9.83 12.85
C TRP A 147 22.57 8.56 13.59
N LEU A 148 21.34 8.09 13.34
CA LEU A 148 20.80 6.83 13.82
C LEU A 148 20.46 5.94 12.62
N ARG A 149 20.74 4.64 12.73
CA ARG A 149 20.43 3.64 11.69
C ARG A 149 19.71 2.46 12.30
N LEU A 150 18.53 2.14 11.76
CA LEU A 150 17.77 0.96 12.15
C LEU A 150 18.42 -0.30 11.55
N ALA A 151 18.43 -1.40 12.32
CA ALA A 151 19.10 -2.65 11.95
C ALA A 151 18.44 -3.38 10.76
N ALA A 152 17.18 -3.06 10.48
CA ALA A 152 16.40 -3.51 9.33
C ALA A 152 15.36 -2.44 8.98
N PRO A 153 14.92 -2.34 7.70
CA PRO A 153 13.81 -1.48 7.32
C PRO A 153 12.54 -1.95 8.04
N GLN A 154 11.92 -1.04 8.78
CA GLN A 154 10.72 -1.26 9.59
C GLN A 154 9.61 -0.25 9.23
N GLY A 155 9.96 0.94 8.73
CA GLY A 155 9.00 1.93 8.25
C GLY A 155 9.14 3.31 8.86
N THR A 156 8.46 4.29 8.26
CA THR A 156 8.53 5.71 8.66
C THR A 156 8.03 5.93 10.09
N ALA A 157 6.99 5.20 10.52
CA ALA A 157 6.48 5.24 11.90
C ALA A 157 7.54 4.79 12.93
N ALA A 158 8.27 3.72 12.64
CA ALA A 158 9.35 3.21 13.48
C ALA A 158 10.56 4.16 13.50
N ALA A 159 10.95 4.70 12.33
CA ALA A 159 12.04 5.67 12.21
C ALA A 159 11.75 6.99 12.96
N ARG A 160 10.54 7.56 12.79
CA ARG A 160 10.10 8.74 13.55
C ARG A 160 10.09 8.43 15.06
N SER A 161 9.61 7.26 15.47
CA SER A 161 9.58 6.87 16.90
C SER A 161 10.98 6.77 17.52
N ALA A 162 11.91 6.07 16.87
CA ALA A 162 13.29 5.95 17.35
C ALA A 162 14.01 7.32 17.47
N GLY A 163 13.76 8.24 16.52
CA GLY A 163 14.25 9.61 16.61
C GLY A 163 13.62 10.39 17.78
N GLY A 164 12.31 10.20 18.03
CA GLY A 164 11.60 10.82 19.14
C GLY A 164 12.04 10.33 20.53
N GLU A 165 12.47 9.07 20.64
CA GLU A 165 13.07 8.51 21.87
C GLU A 165 14.48 9.04 22.14
N ALA A 166 15.30 9.21 21.10
CA ALA A 166 16.65 9.75 21.23
C ALA A 166 16.69 11.23 21.63
N ALA A 167 15.61 11.96 21.39
CA ALA A 167 15.57 13.42 21.44
C ALA A 167 15.57 14.05 22.84
N ARG A 168 16.28 15.17 22.94
CA ARG A 168 16.65 15.92 24.16
C ARG A 168 15.95 17.28 24.28
N GLY A 169 15.38 17.79 23.20
CA GLY A 169 14.67 19.07 23.14
C GLY A 169 13.40 19.16 24.00
N GLU A 170 12.89 20.38 24.13
CA GLU A 170 11.59 20.70 24.77
C GLU A 170 10.41 20.37 23.84
N ALA A 171 10.63 20.51 22.54
CA ALA A 171 9.73 20.09 21.48
C ALA A 171 10.45 19.21 20.46
N LEU A 172 9.67 18.41 19.73
CA LEU A 172 10.12 17.47 18.70
C LEU A 172 9.45 17.84 17.38
N ALA A 173 10.22 18.18 16.35
CA ALA A 173 9.71 18.38 14.99
C ALA A 173 10.12 17.20 14.10
N PHE A 174 9.16 16.43 13.64
CA PHE A 174 9.39 15.36 12.66
C PHE A 174 9.37 15.95 11.25
N PHE A 175 10.28 15.47 10.39
CA PHE A 175 10.48 15.93 9.02
C PHE A 175 10.71 14.75 8.07
N ASP A 176 10.30 14.93 6.82
CA ASP A 176 10.78 14.15 5.69
C ASP A 176 12.10 14.72 5.14
N CYS A 177 12.88 13.91 4.43
CA CYS A 177 14.20 14.26 3.89
C CYS A 177 14.20 15.13 2.60
N TYR A 178 13.13 15.87 2.32
CA TYR A 178 12.96 16.69 1.10
C TYR A 178 12.13 17.96 1.38
N VAL A 179 12.55 18.72 2.39
CA VAL A 179 11.86 19.93 2.88
C VAL A 179 12.79 21.13 3.07
N LYS A 180 12.23 22.34 2.96
CA LYS A 180 12.93 23.63 3.12
C LYS A 180 12.14 24.56 4.02
N PRO A 181 12.34 24.54 5.36
CA PRO A 181 11.65 25.46 6.27
C PRO A 181 12.01 26.93 5.99
N GLN A 182 11.07 27.85 6.17
CA GLN A 182 11.35 29.28 6.03
C GLN A 182 11.95 29.85 7.32
N THR A 183 12.78 30.90 7.20
CA THR A 183 13.43 31.53 8.36
C THR A 183 12.41 32.01 9.40
N GLY A 184 12.56 31.57 10.66
CA GLY A 184 11.67 31.92 11.76
C GLY A 184 10.41 31.04 11.91
N TRP A 185 10.37 29.89 11.24
CA TRP A 185 9.23 28.96 11.31
C TRP A 185 9.03 28.34 12.71
N ALA A 186 10.10 28.20 13.52
CA ALA A 186 10.10 27.42 14.76
C ALA A 186 9.56 28.20 15.98
N GLU A 187 9.87 29.48 16.08
CA GLU A 187 9.50 30.39 17.17
C GLU A 187 7.99 30.44 17.48
N PRO A 188 7.08 30.62 16.50
CA PRO A 188 5.64 30.64 16.77
C PRO A 188 5.13 29.27 17.26
N ILE A 189 5.72 28.17 16.78
CA ILE A 189 5.40 26.81 17.22
C ILE A 189 5.84 26.58 18.67
N MET A 190 7.09 26.93 19.03
CA MET A 190 7.57 26.82 20.42
C MET A 190 6.72 27.65 21.39
N LYS A 191 6.28 28.83 20.95
CA LYS A 191 5.38 29.72 21.71
C LYS A 191 3.98 29.12 21.90
N LEU A 192 3.45 28.38 20.92
CA LEU A 192 2.21 27.62 21.06
C LEU A 192 2.37 26.48 22.07
N LEU A 193 3.37 25.60 21.85
CA LEU A 193 3.52 24.35 22.61
C LEU A 193 3.77 24.61 24.10
N ARG A 194 4.55 25.64 24.46
CA ARG A 194 4.75 26.07 25.85
C ARG A 194 3.46 26.50 26.56
N LYS A 195 2.45 26.97 25.81
CA LYS A 195 1.16 27.43 26.35
C LYS A 195 0.10 26.31 26.32
N HIS A 196 0.18 25.41 25.35
CA HIS A 196 -0.79 24.36 25.08
C HIS A 196 -0.10 23.04 24.70
N PRO A 197 0.59 22.36 25.65
CA PRO A 197 1.52 21.25 25.33
C PRO A 197 0.88 20.04 24.66
N LYS A 198 -0.42 19.78 24.92
CA LYS A 198 -1.22 18.74 24.24
C LYS A 198 -1.73 19.14 22.84
N SER A 199 -1.18 20.20 22.26
CA SER A 199 -1.40 20.55 20.86
C SER A 199 -0.31 19.91 20.02
N VAL A 200 -0.67 19.54 18.79
CA VAL A 200 0.26 19.22 17.72
C VAL A 200 0.24 20.40 16.75
N ALA A 201 1.41 20.99 16.48
CA ALA A 201 1.52 22.15 15.62
C ALA A 201 1.83 21.73 14.18
N VAL A 202 1.06 22.28 13.24
CA VAL A 202 1.14 21.97 11.81
C VAL A 202 1.51 23.27 11.07
N PRO A 203 2.69 23.38 10.45
CA PRO A 203 3.05 24.54 9.64
C PRO A 203 2.30 24.54 8.30
N ALA A 204 2.16 25.71 7.69
CA ALA A 204 1.63 25.82 6.34
C ALA A 204 2.68 25.34 5.32
N LEU A 205 2.25 24.63 4.28
CA LEU A 205 3.12 24.07 3.25
C LEU A 205 3.08 24.90 1.96
N VAL A 206 4.25 25.07 1.33
CA VAL A 206 4.43 25.65 -0.01
C VAL A 206 5.13 24.66 -0.94
N ASP A 207 4.94 24.81 -2.25
CA ASP A 207 5.45 23.86 -3.24
C ASP A 207 6.97 24.04 -3.46
N LEU A 208 7.78 23.02 -3.15
CA LEU A 208 9.24 23.04 -3.32
C LEU A 208 9.66 22.21 -4.54
N ASP A 209 10.38 22.81 -5.49
CA ASP A 209 10.98 22.07 -6.60
C ASP A 209 12.26 21.34 -6.17
N ALA A 210 12.38 20.06 -6.52
CA ALA A 210 13.51 19.21 -6.12
C ALA A 210 14.85 19.68 -6.69
N LYS A 211 14.85 20.29 -7.88
CA LYS A 211 16.07 20.59 -8.66
C LYS A 211 16.58 21.98 -8.31
N SER A 212 15.75 23.01 -8.50
CA SER A 212 16.10 24.41 -8.20
C SER A 212 16.17 24.70 -6.71
N TRP A 213 15.50 23.90 -5.88
CA TRP A 213 15.32 24.13 -4.44
C TRP A 213 14.53 25.42 -4.12
N GLU A 214 13.74 25.94 -5.07
CA GLU A 214 12.90 27.12 -4.86
C GLU A 214 11.47 26.79 -4.45
N THR A 215 10.90 27.67 -3.61
CA THR A 215 9.52 27.55 -3.10
C THR A 215 8.55 28.42 -3.89
N SER A 216 7.37 27.88 -4.18
CA SER A 216 6.34 28.51 -5.00
C SER A 216 4.92 28.28 -4.47
N GLY A 217 3.97 29.07 -4.96
CA GLY A 217 2.56 29.03 -4.55
C GLY A 217 2.29 29.71 -3.18
N PRO A 218 1.01 29.88 -2.83
CA PRO A 218 0.61 30.37 -1.51
C PRO A 218 0.79 29.28 -0.44
N PRO A 219 1.04 29.63 0.83
CA PRO A 219 1.01 28.66 1.93
C PRO A 219 -0.38 28.05 2.10
N ARG A 220 -0.46 26.72 2.21
CA ARG A 220 -1.71 25.95 2.31
C ARG A 220 -1.63 24.92 3.42
N PHE A 221 -2.78 24.43 3.86
CA PHE A 221 -2.91 23.22 4.67
C PHE A 221 -3.66 22.17 3.85
N PHE A 222 -3.32 20.90 4.05
CA PHE A 222 -4.01 19.79 3.39
C PHE A 222 -4.98 19.16 4.39
N ASP A 223 -6.17 19.76 4.51
CA ASP A 223 -7.25 19.17 5.31
C ASP A 223 -7.59 17.78 4.73
N ASN A 224 -7.58 16.74 5.58
CA ASN A 224 -7.90 15.38 5.17
C ASN A 224 -8.91 14.70 6.13
N LEU A 225 -9.63 13.72 5.61
CA LEU A 225 -10.42 12.73 6.38
C LEU A 225 -9.87 11.32 6.12
N PHE A 226 -10.55 10.29 6.64
CA PHE A 226 -10.26 8.87 6.35
C PHE A 226 -11.52 8.15 5.85
N THR A 227 -11.35 7.07 5.08
CA THR A 227 -12.45 6.17 4.67
C THR A 227 -12.68 5.07 5.70
N TRP A 228 -13.78 4.31 5.57
CA TRP A 228 -14.06 3.15 6.41
C TRP A 228 -13.10 1.95 6.20
N GLU A 229 -12.11 2.09 5.31
CA GLU A 229 -10.95 1.22 5.14
C GLU A 229 -9.66 1.76 5.80
N ALA A 230 -9.75 2.89 6.53
CA ALA A 230 -8.61 3.66 7.06
C ALA A 230 -7.65 4.20 5.99
N GLU A 231 -8.17 4.54 4.80
CA GLU A 231 -7.43 5.21 3.72
C GLU A 231 -7.62 6.73 3.81
N THR A 232 -6.55 7.53 3.70
CA THR A 232 -6.64 9.00 3.80
C THR A 232 -7.29 9.64 2.57
N VAL A 233 -8.18 10.63 2.75
CA VAL A 233 -8.83 11.40 1.67
C VAL A 233 -8.62 12.91 1.81
N GLN A 234 -8.19 13.56 0.73
CA GLN A 234 -7.98 15.01 0.68
C GLN A 234 -9.28 15.79 0.50
N LEU A 235 -9.45 16.85 1.28
CA LEU A 235 -10.63 17.71 1.27
C LEU A 235 -10.46 18.88 0.28
N TYR A 236 -10.98 18.72 -0.94
CA TYR A 236 -11.01 19.79 -1.95
C TYR A 236 -12.12 20.82 -1.70
N PHE A 237 -12.02 21.56 -0.60
CA PHE A 237 -12.92 22.67 -0.28
C PHE A 237 -12.46 24.01 -0.89
N ASP A 238 -13.35 25.01 -0.85
CA ASP A 238 -13.01 26.38 -1.23
C ASP A 238 -12.16 27.05 -0.16
N GLU A 239 -11.30 28.00 -0.56
CA GLU A 239 -10.30 28.70 0.27
C GLU A 239 -10.88 29.61 1.37
N HIS A 240 -12.17 29.46 1.67
CA HIS A 240 -12.94 30.23 2.65
C HIS A 240 -13.66 29.34 3.67
N VAL A 241 -13.55 28.00 3.56
CA VAL A 241 -14.14 27.03 4.49
C VAL A 241 -13.04 26.21 5.16
N THR A 242 -12.50 26.74 6.26
CA THR A 242 -11.58 26.01 7.13
C THR A 242 -12.36 25.14 8.11
N TRP A 243 -12.20 23.83 7.99
CA TRP A 243 -12.63 22.89 9.03
C TRP A 243 -11.50 22.70 10.04
N PRO A 244 -11.75 22.18 11.25
CA PRO A 244 -10.68 21.79 12.15
C PRO A 244 -9.88 20.64 11.51
N HIS A 245 -8.55 20.72 11.41
CA HIS A 245 -7.73 19.70 10.73
C HIS A 245 -8.03 18.27 11.26
N PRO A 246 -8.69 17.38 10.49
CA PRO A 246 -9.22 16.11 11.04
C PRO A 246 -8.20 14.98 11.04
N ILE A 247 -7.63 14.71 9.86
CA ILE A 247 -6.50 13.83 9.65
C ILE A 247 -5.39 14.69 9.06
N ASP A 248 -4.19 14.54 9.59
CA ASP A 248 -3.02 15.29 9.16
C ASP A 248 -2.25 14.54 8.05
N GLN A 249 -1.95 15.20 6.92
CA GLN A 249 -1.01 14.70 5.90
C GLN A 249 0.32 15.45 5.92
N SER A 250 0.62 16.16 6.99
CA SER A 250 1.82 16.98 7.05
C SER A 250 3.05 16.10 7.23
N ASN A 251 4.01 16.35 6.35
CA ASN A 251 5.35 15.78 6.40
C ASN A 251 6.24 16.57 7.39
N VAL A 252 5.60 17.39 8.24
CA VAL A 252 6.18 18.27 9.26
C VAL A 252 5.24 18.38 10.46
N LEU A 253 5.42 17.52 11.46
CA LEU A 253 4.60 17.52 12.69
C LEU A 253 5.44 17.94 13.90
N VAL A 254 4.95 18.90 14.71
CA VAL A 254 5.67 19.35 15.91
C VAL A 254 4.88 19.11 17.20
N PHE A 255 5.49 18.37 18.12
CA PHE A 255 4.95 17.98 19.42
C PHE A 255 5.73 18.64 20.57
N SER A 256 5.11 18.85 21.73
CA SER A 256 5.89 18.99 22.97
C SER A 256 6.44 17.62 23.39
N TRP A 257 7.66 17.55 23.92
CA TRP A 257 8.25 16.26 24.33
C TRP A 257 7.39 15.54 25.37
N SER A 258 6.79 16.26 26.31
CA SER A 258 5.88 15.66 27.31
C SER A 258 4.64 15.04 26.66
N TRP A 259 4.02 15.71 25.67
CA TRP A 259 2.86 15.14 24.98
C TRP A 259 3.23 13.94 24.10
N TRP A 260 4.41 13.96 23.46
CA TRP A 260 4.94 12.81 22.72
C TRP A 260 5.09 11.56 23.60
N GLN A 261 5.61 11.72 24.82
CA GLN A 261 5.71 10.63 25.80
C GLN A 261 4.33 10.19 26.32
N GLU A 262 3.41 11.12 26.59
CA GLU A 262 2.05 10.79 27.03
C GLU A 262 1.25 9.96 26.01
N ILE A 263 1.41 10.21 24.70
CA ILE A 263 0.72 9.44 23.64
C ILE A 263 1.45 8.16 23.21
N GLY A 264 2.67 7.90 23.71
CA GLY A 264 3.45 6.72 23.34
C GLY A 264 4.07 6.73 21.94
N GLY A 265 4.09 7.87 21.24
CA GLY A 265 4.60 7.99 19.87
C GLY A 265 3.63 7.47 18.78
N TYR A 266 4.18 6.76 17.79
CA TYR A 266 3.39 5.98 16.81
C TYR A 266 3.08 4.58 17.36
N ASP A 267 2.11 3.89 16.74
CA ASP A 267 1.92 2.45 16.91
C ASP A 267 3.22 1.67 16.59
N SER A 268 3.71 0.90 17.56
CA SER A 268 5.03 0.28 17.52
C SER A 268 5.15 -0.91 16.56
N LEU A 269 4.02 -1.48 16.15
CA LEU A 269 3.95 -2.66 15.31
C LEU A 269 3.53 -2.35 13.87
N MET A 270 3.23 -1.09 13.54
CA MET A 270 2.99 -0.66 12.16
C MET A 270 4.24 -0.82 11.29
N LYS A 271 4.02 -1.22 10.03
CA LYS A 271 5.09 -1.65 9.12
C LYS A 271 5.17 -0.82 7.85
N GLY A 272 6.39 -0.60 7.39
CA GLY A 272 6.70 0.05 6.11
C GLY A 272 6.35 1.54 6.08
N SER A 273 6.31 2.09 4.87
CA SER A 273 5.89 3.46 4.59
C SER A 273 4.83 3.42 3.49
N SER A 274 3.72 4.13 3.64
CA SER A 274 2.61 4.05 2.70
C SER A 274 2.21 5.42 2.17
N THR A 275 2.06 5.53 0.84
CA THR A 275 1.44 6.69 0.18
C THR A 275 0.00 6.96 0.62
N LEU A 276 -0.64 6.00 1.31
CA LEU A 276 -1.98 6.15 1.89
C LEU A 276 -1.95 6.79 3.31
N LEU A 277 -0.76 6.95 3.91
CA LEU A 277 -0.51 7.62 5.19
C LEU A 277 -1.36 7.07 6.36
N ILE A 278 -1.43 5.74 6.47
CA ILE A 278 -2.26 5.02 7.47
C ILE A 278 -1.76 5.28 8.90
N GLU A 279 -0.45 5.41 9.07
CA GLU A 279 0.22 5.82 10.31
C GLU A 279 -0.17 7.24 10.76
N ASN A 280 -0.47 8.13 9.81
CA ASN A 280 -1.00 9.45 10.11
C ASN A 280 -2.49 9.41 10.48
N VAL A 281 -3.30 8.53 9.86
CA VAL A 281 -4.70 8.28 10.29
C VAL A 281 -4.72 7.80 11.74
N GLU A 282 -3.86 6.84 12.08
CA GLU A 282 -3.67 6.30 13.43
C GLU A 282 -3.33 7.40 14.44
N LEU A 283 -2.25 8.14 14.19
CA LEU A 283 -1.78 9.21 15.07
C LEU A 283 -2.80 10.35 15.20
N SER A 284 -3.53 10.68 14.13
CA SER A 284 -4.56 11.72 14.16
C SER A 284 -5.76 11.33 15.01
N LEU A 285 -6.25 10.09 14.86
CA LEU A 285 -7.30 9.53 15.71
C LEU A 285 -6.83 9.44 17.17
N ARG A 286 -5.62 8.95 17.44
CA ARG A 286 -5.02 8.94 18.78
C ARG A 286 -5.02 10.34 19.40
N VAL A 287 -4.46 11.34 18.73
CA VAL A 287 -4.36 12.71 19.24
C VAL A 287 -5.74 13.31 19.56
N LEU A 288 -6.69 13.21 18.64
CA LEU A 288 -8.01 13.83 18.80
C LEU A 288 -8.88 13.10 19.84
N LEU A 289 -8.88 11.77 19.85
CA LEU A 289 -9.69 10.98 20.77
C LEU A 289 -9.14 11.05 22.21
N CYS A 290 -7.81 11.03 22.38
CA CYS A 290 -7.11 11.15 23.66
C CYS A 290 -6.98 12.59 24.21
N GLY A 291 -7.69 13.56 23.61
CA GLY A 291 -7.85 14.91 24.18
C GLY A 291 -6.75 15.92 23.84
N GLY A 292 -5.87 15.58 22.89
CA GLY A 292 -5.06 16.57 22.19
C GLY A 292 -5.83 17.27 21.06
N LYS A 293 -5.12 18.05 20.26
CA LYS A 293 -5.66 18.73 19.07
C LYS A 293 -4.56 19.11 18.08
N PHE A 294 -4.90 19.19 16.79
CA PHE A 294 -4.07 19.87 15.80
C PHE A 294 -4.28 21.40 15.87
N VAL A 295 -3.24 22.17 15.56
CA VAL A 295 -3.28 23.63 15.45
C VAL A 295 -2.50 24.04 14.21
N LEU A 296 -3.22 24.64 13.26
CA LEU A 296 -2.67 25.16 12.01
C LEU A 296 -1.94 26.48 12.27
N MET A 297 -0.71 26.58 11.79
CA MET A 297 0.22 27.67 12.12
C MET A 297 0.55 28.51 10.89
N ASN A 298 -0.34 29.44 10.52
CA ASN A 298 -0.14 30.34 9.37
C ASN A 298 1.15 31.19 9.44
N GLU A 299 1.67 31.41 10.65
CA GLU A 299 2.93 32.13 10.92
C GLU A 299 4.19 31.25 10.73
N SER A 300 4.03 29.95 10.43
CA SER A 300 5.11 28.98 10.24
C SER A 300 4.96 28.31 8.87
N VAL A 301 5.98 28.38 8.02
CA VAL A 301 5.91 27.95 6.62
C VAL A 301 7.06 27.01 6.28
N VAL A 302 6.77 25.90 5.61
CA VAL A 302 7.78 24.94 5.14
C VAL A 302 7.55 24.58 3.67
N GLY A 303 8.60 24.65 2.85
CA GLY A 303 8.60 24.13 1.49
C GLY A 303 8.64 22.61 1.48
N PHE A 304 7.77 21.98 0.70
CA PHE A 304 7.61 20.52 0.64
C PHE A 304 7.63 19.99 -0.81
N CYS A 305 8.44 18.94 -1.06
CA CYS A 305 8.60 18.40 -2.39
C CYS A 305 7.62 17.25 -2.70
N HIS A 306 6.42 17.61 -3.18
CA HIS A 306 5.37 16.66 -3.58
C HIS A 306 5.81 15.57 -4.57
N GLN A 307 6.82 15.84 -5.41
CA GLN A 307 7.34 14.88 -6.40
C GLN A 307 7.96 13.64 -5.75
N GLN A 308 8.60 13.76 -4.58
CA GLN A 308 9.30 12.65 -3.92
C GLN A 308 8.37 11.76 -3.09
N HIS A 309 7.32 12.33 -2.51
CA HIS A 309 6.33 11.56 -1.75
C HIS A 309 5.65 10.45 -2.58
N GLY A 310 5.61 10.61 -3.91
CA GLY A 310 5.05 9.61 -4.83
C GLY A 310 5.90 8.34 -5.02
N THR A 311 7.15 8.29 -4.55
CA THR A 311 8.06 7.14 -4.75
C THR A 311 8.08 6.14 -3.58
N LEU A 312 7.21 6.32 -2.57
CA LEU A 312 7.08 5.40 -1.45
C LEU A 312 6.37 4.09 -1.87
N HIS A 313 7.13 3.01 -1.99
CA HIS A 313 6.60 1.68 -2.28
C HIS A 313 6.22 0.91 -1.01
N HIS A 314 5.05 0.27 -1.01
CA HIS A 314 4.53 -0.52 0.10
C HIS A 314 4.19 -1.96 -0.34
N GLU A 315 4.38 -2.93 0.55
CA GLU A 315 3.79 -4.27 0.37
C GLU A 315 2.29 -4.21 0.67
N ARG A 316 1.44 -4.77 -0.20
CA ARG A 316 -0.03 -4.82 0.02
C ARG A 316 -0.38 -5.50 1.36
N ARG A 317 0.42 -6.48 1.78
CA ARG A 317 0.24 -7.22 3.05
C ARG A 317 0.39 -6.29 4.26
N ASP A 318 1.44 -5.46 4.29
CA ASP A 318 1.67 -4.50 5.38
C ASP A 318 0.66 -3.34 5.36
N THR A 319 0.24 -2.88 4.18
CA THR A 319 -0.86 -1.90 4.05
C THR A 319 -2.16 -2.42 4.67
N LEU A 320 -2.59 -3.65 4.35
CA LEU A 320 -3.79 -4.25 4.93
C LEU A 320 -3.65 -4.52 6.43
N PHE A 321 -2.45 -4.91 6.88
CA PHE A 321 -2.14 -5.09 8.31
C PHE A 321 -2.28 -3.77 9.09
N ASN A 322 -1.67 -2.68 8.60
CA ASN A 322 -1.77 -1.36 9.23
C ASN A 322 -3.22 -0.84 9.23
N GLN A 323 -3.97 -1.01 8.13
CA GLN A 323 -5.41 -0.68 8.07
C GLN A 323 -6.20 -1.44 9.14
N ALA A 324 -5.97 -2.76 9.26
CA ALA A 324 -6.62 -3.59 10.26
C ALA A 324 -6.28 -3.14 11.70
N ARG A 325 -5.06 -2.67 11.96
CA ARG A 325 -4.68 -2.06 13.26
C ARG A 325 -5.46 -0.79 13.56
N VAL A 326 -5.53 0.18 12.64
CA VAL A 326 -6.30 1.43 12.85
C VAL A 326 -7.77 1.12 13.13
N ILE A 327 -8.36 0.23 12.32
CA ILE A 327 -9.74 -0.20 12.47
C ILE A 327 -9.95 -0.88 13.83
N GLN A 328 -9.09 -1.81 14.22
CA GLN A 328 -9.21 -2.56 15.47
C GLN A 328 -8.96 -1.70 16.72
N ALA A 329 -8.10 -0.68 16.63
CA ALA A 329 -7.83 0.27 17.71
C ALA A 329 -8.96 1.29 17.88
N TRP A 330 -9.30 2.02 16.82
CA TRP A 330 -10.02 3.30 16.94
C TRP A 330 -11.47 3.26 16.49
N PHE A 331 -11.92 2.25 15.75
CA PHE A 331 -13.33 2.15 15.32
C PHE A 331 -14.22 1.48 16.40
N GLY A 332 -13.66 1.07 17.54
CA GLY A 332 -14.44 0.53 18.67
C GLY A 332 -15.28 -0.69 18.26
N PRO A 333 -16.59 -0.74 18.61
CA PRO A 333 -17.48 -1.83 18.23
C PRO A 333 -17.63 -2.05 16.71
N TRP A 334 -17.41 -1.00 15.90
CA TRP A 334 -17.55 -1.03 14.45
C TRP A 334 -16.43 -1.82 13.73
N SER A 335 -15.28 -1.99 14.40
CA SER A 335 -14.11 -2.72 13.88
C SER A 335 -14.46 -4.08 13.27
N SER A 336 -15.28 -4.86 13.97
CA SER A 336 -15.70 -6.22 13.57
C SER A 336 -16.53 -6.32 12.28
N GLU A 337 -17.13 -5.22 11.80
CA GLU A 337 -17.86 -5.17 10.54
C GLU A 337 -17.00 -4.52 9.43
N ALA A 338 -16.23 -3.48 9.75
CA ALA A 338 -15.27 -2.89 8.82
C ALA A 338 -14.25 -3.93 8.30
N LEU A 339 -13.78 -4.84 9.17
CA LEU A 339 -12.89 -5.95 8.81
C LEU A 339 -13.54 -7.04 7.93
N LYS A 340 -14.86 -7.01 7.68
CA LYS A 340 -15.53 -7.91 6.72
C LYS A 340 -15.47 -7.41 5.27
N ASN A 341 -14.87 -6.25 5.03
CA ASN A 341 -14.67 -5.72 3.69
C ASN A 341 -13.79 -6.69 2.86
N PRO A 342 -14.21 -7.16 1.67
CA PRO A 342 -13.45 -8.12 0.84
C PRO A 342 -12.06 -7.66 0.36
N ARG A 343 -11.58 -6.46 0.76
CA ARG A 343 -10.15 -6.09 0.65
C ARG A 343 -9.28 -6.87 1.64
N PHE A 344 -9.83 -7.16 2.83
CA PHE A 344 -9.21 -7.96 3.89
C PHE A 344 -9.51 -9.44 3.64
N ASP A 345 -8.47 -10.26 3.58
CA ASP A 345 -8.61 -11.72 3.57
C ASP A 345 -8.88 -12.24 5.00
N ARG A 346 -9.38 -13.48 5.13
CA ARG A 346 -9.69 -14.13 6.41
C ARG A 346 -8.52 -14.15 7.40
N ASP A 347 -7.30 -14.19 6.88
CA ASP A 347 -6.06 -14.25 7.67
C ASP A 347 -5.47 -12.85 7.96
N THR A 348 -6.18 -11.77 7.61
CA THR A 348 -5.77 -10.38 7.89
C THR A 348 -5.93 -10.07 9.38
N SER A 349 -4.90 -10.40 10.16
CA SER A 349 -4.83 -10.08 11.59
C SER A 349 -4.33 -8.65 11.82
N ALA A 350 -4.91 -7.94 12.80
CA ALA A 350 -4.34 -6.70 13.34
C ALA A 350 -3.11 -6.96 14.25
N GLY A 351 -2.86 -8.22 14.64
CA GLY A 351 -1.81 -8.57 15.59
C GLY A 351 -2.17 -8.26 17.05
N GLU A 352 -1.15 -8.00 17.87
CA GLU A 352 -1.32 -7.65 19.28
C GLU A 352 -1.50 -6.12 19.43
N MET A 353 -2.34 -5.66 20.37
CA MET A 353 -2.74 -4.24 20.49
C MET A 353 -2.57 -3.70 21.92
N SER A 354 -1.72 -4.29 22.77
CA SER A 354 -1.56 -3.86 24.17
C SER A 354 -0.91 -2.48 24.29
N ASP A 355 -0.04 -2.10 23.35
CA ASP A 355 0.54 -0.76 23.26
C ASP A 355 -0.55 0.30 23.04
N VAL A 356 -1.39 0.13 22.02
CA VAL A 356 -2.48 1.07 21.73
C VAL A 356 -3.56 1.06 22.83
N ARG A 357 -3.91 -0.12 23.37
CA ARG A 357 -4.86 -0.23 24.51
C ARG A 357 -4.33 0.47 25.77
N ALA A 358 -3.05 0.35 26.09
CA ALA A 358 -2.45 1.04 27.24
C ALA A 358 -2.55 2.57 27.11
N VAL A 359 -2.30 3.12 25.92
CA VAL A 359 -2.52 4.56 25.66
C VAL A 359 -4.00 4.94 25.83
N GLN A 360 -4.92 4.12 25.31
CA GLN A 360 -6.37 4.33 25.43
C GLN A 360 -6.85 4.37 26.89
N GLU A 361 -6.39 3.43 27.71
CA GLU A 361 -6.73 3.34 29.14
C GLU A 361 -6.09 4.48 29.96
N ASN A 362 -4.79 4.75 29.75
CA ASN A 362 -4.05 5.76 30.51
C ASN A 362 -4.57 7.19 30.25
N LEU A 363 -4.79 7.54 28.98
CA LEU A 363 -5.30 8.88 28.59
C LEU A 363 -6.82 8.99 28.63
N LYS A 364 -7.55 7.88 28.85
CA LYS A 364 -9.02 7.79 28.87
C LYS A 364 -9.63 8.33 27.58
N CYS A 365 -9.14 7.83 26.45
CA CYS A 365 -9.52 8.31 25.13
C CYS A 365 -11.00 8.01 24.83
N ALA A 366 -11.64 8.89 24.08
CA ALA A 366 -13.01 8.70 23.63
C ALA A 366 -13.13 7.67 22.49
N GLY A 367 -14.33 7.13 22.29
CA GLY A 367 -14.67 6.36 21.09
C GLY A 367 -14.82 7.24 19.84
N LEU A 368 -14.90 6.60 18.67
CA LEU A 368 -14.99 7.25 17.36
C LEU A 368 -16.17 8.21 17.22
N GLU A 369 -17.21 8.03 18.03
CA GLU A 369 -18.40 8.88 18.12
C GLU A 369 -18.00 10.36 18.28
N LYS A 370 -17.01 10.67 19.12
CA LYS A 370 -16.49 12.04 19.32
C LYS A 370 -15.86 12.65 18.05
N PHE A 371 -15.22 11.82 17.22
CA PHE A 371 -14.71 12.26 15.92
C PHE A 371 -15.89 12.53 14.98
N LEU A 372 -16.87 11.62 14.91
CA LEU A 372 -18.06 11.78 14.08
C LEU A 372 -18.86 13.05 14.46
N ASP A 373 -19.06 13.33 15.75
CA ASP A 373 -19.71 14.56 16.22
C ASP A 373 -19.03 15.85 15.73
N THR A 374 -17.71 15.79 15.49
CA THR A 374 -16.92 16.94 15.01
C THR A 374 -16.87 17.01 13.47
N TYR A 375 -16.93 15.87 12.78
CA TYR A 375 -16.61 15.75 11.36
C TYR A 375 -17.70 15.12 10.48
N ARG A 376 -18.89 14.86 11.02
CA ARG A 376 -20.05 14.31 10.30
C ARG A 376 -20.37 15.12 9.04
N VAL A 377 -20.45 16.45 9.14
CA VAL A 377 -20.79 17.32 7.99
C VAL A 377 -19.79 17.18 6.82
N PRO A 378 -18.45 17.32 6.99
CA PRO A 378 -17.53 17.08 5.87
C PRO A 378 -17.50 15.61 5.40
N MET A 379 -17.78 14.62 6.27
CA MET A 379 -17.92 13.21 5.85
C MET A 379 -19.19 12.96 5.01
N GLU A 380 -20.32 13.57 5.38
CA GLU A 380 -21.57 13.58 4.60
C GLU A 380 -21.35 14.28 3.25
N ILE A 381 -20.65 15.44 3.23
CA ILE A 381 -20.31 16.18 2.01
C ILE A 381 -19.49 15.32 1.03
N LEU A 382 -18.52 14.53 1.52
CA LEU A 382 -17.75 13.59 0.69
C LEU A 382 -18.52 12.31 0.29
N GLY A 383 -19.70 12.06 0.84
CA GLY A 383 -20.44 10.80 0.65
C GLY A 383 -19.85 9.60 1.42
N LEU A 384 -19.04 9.85 2.45
CA LEU A 384 -18.52 8.83 3.39
C LEU A 384 -19.56 8.40 4.43
N LEU A 385 -20.62 9.20 4.59
CA LEU A 385 -21.82 8.90 5.39
C LEU A 385 -23.08 9.04 4.51
N PRO A 386 -23.35 8.12 3.57
CA PRO A 386 -24.52 8.22 2.71
C PRO A 386 -25.80 7.81 3.47
N SER A 387 -26.92 8.48 3.20
CA SER A 387 -28.21 8.19 3.84
C SER A 387 -28.79 6.84 3.42
N GLU A 388 -28.56 6.41 2.18
CA GLU A 388 -28.98 5.11 1.64
C GLU A 388 -27.99 4.61 0.60
N VAL A 389 -27.83 3.29 0.52
CA VAL A 389 -27.15 2.60 -0.59
C VAL A 389 -28.07 1.55 -1.20
N TYR A 390 -27.98 1.39 -2.52
CA TYR A 390 -28.85 0.54 -3.32
C TYR A 390 -28.15 0.08 -4.59
N SER A 391 -28.61 -1.02 -5.17
CA SER A 391 -28.28 -1.40 -6.54
C SER A 391 -29.29 -0.78 -7.51
N LEU A 392 -28.85 -0.51 -8.74
CA LEU A 392 -29.67 0.07 -9.79
C LEU A 392 -29.97 -0.98 -10.84
N ARG A 393 -31.23 -1.42 -10.93
CA ARG A 393 -31.66 -2.46 -11.87
C ARG A 393 -32.48 -1.85 -12.99
N GLU A 394 -32.07 -2.09 -14.22
CA GLU A 394 -32.83 -1.72 -15.41
C GLU A 394 -34.02 -2.69 -15.60
N GLU A 395 -35.22 -2.16 -15.83
CA GLU A 395 -36.48 -2.92 -15.72
C GLU A 395 -36.73 -3.88 -16.89
N SER A 396 -36.28 -3.56 -18.11
CA SER A 396 -36.53 -4.40 -19.30
C SER A 396 -35.60 -5.61 -19.41
N THR A 397 -34.37 -5.49 -18.91
CA THR A 397 -33.37 -6.58 -18.86
C THR A 397 -33.37 -7.33 -17.53
N GLY A 398 -33.80 -6.68 -16.44
CA GLY A 398 -33.68 -7.21 -15.08
C GLY A 398 -32.25 -7.21 -14.53
N LEU A 399 -31.29 -6.63 -15.25
CA LEU A 399 -29.87 -6.57 -14.90
C LEU A 399 -29.54 -5.33 -14.08
N CYS A 400 -28.49 -5.41 -13.26
CA CYS A 400 -27.99 -4.31 -12.44
C CYS A 400 -26.80 -3.59 -13.07
N LEU A 401 -26.73 -2.27 -12.86
CA LEU A 401 -25.56 -1.44 -13.17
C LEU A 401 -24.35 -1.93 -12.37
N GLN A 402 -23.22 -2.10 -13.04
CA GLN A 402 -21.98 -2.58 -12.45
C GLN A 402 -20.76 -1.78 -12.97
N GLU A 403 -19.93 -1.32 -12.05
CA GLU A 403 -18.54 -0.94 -12.31
C GLU A 403 -17.74 -2.17 -12.77
N TRP A 404 -17.37 -2.20 -14.05
CA TRP A 404 -16.65 -3.31 -14.68
C TRP A 404 -15.14 -3.06 -14.69
N SER A 405 -14.73 -1.81 -14.88
CA SER A 405 -13.33 -1.37 -14.82
C SER A 405 -13.23 0.07 -14.29
N LYS A 406 -12.01 0.58 -14.14
CA LYS A 406 -11.72 1.97 -13.77
C LYS A 406 -12.21 3.04 -14.76
N ASP A 407 -12.77 2.63 -15.90
CA ASP A 407 -13.21 3.52 -16.99
C ASP A 407 -14.56 3.06 -17.61
N GLU A 408 -15.17 1.97 -17.14
CA GLU A 408 -16.30 1.32 -17.84
C GLU A 408 -17.40 0.82 -16.89
N TRP A 409 -18.66 1.12 -17.24
CA TRP A 409 -19.86 0.50 -16.65
C TRP A 409 -20.52 -0.49 -17.62
N LYS A 410 -21.11 -1.55 -17.07
CA LYS A 410 -21.93 -2.54 -17.80
C LYS A 410 -23.18 -2.93 -17.01
N LEU A 411 -24.10 -3.62 -17.67
CA LEU A 411 -25.14 -4.38 -16.99
C LEU A 411 -24.64 -5.80 -16.65
N GLY A 412 -24.96 -6.28 -15.45
CA GLY A 412 -24.63 -7.61 -14.94
C GLY A 412 -25.73 -8.21 -14.06
N GLN A 413 -25.56 -9.44 -13.58
CA GLN A 413 -26.53 -10.06 -12.67
C GLN A 413 -26.60 -9.29 -11.34
N CYS A 414 -27.81 -8.98 -10.86
CA CYS A 414 -27.99 -8.28 -9.59
C CYS A 414 -27.52 -9.10 -8.39
N HIS A 415 -26.67 -8.50 -7.55
CA HIS A 415 -26.14 -9.12 -6.33
C HIS A 415 -26.16 -8.12 -5.15
N ASP A 416 -26.90 -8.45 -4.08
CA ASP A 416 -27.13 -7.57 -2.93
C ASP A 416 -25.86 -7.13 -2.16
N SER A 417 -24.71 -7.75 -2.44
CA SER A 417 -23.42 -7.47 -1.79
C SER A 417 -22.24 -7.35 -2.77
N ALA A 418 -22.47 -7.24 -4.08
CA ALA A 418 -21.36 -7.11 -5.04
C ALA A 418 -20.72 -5.71 -4.99
N ARG A 419 -19.39 -5.69 -4.80
CA ARG A 419 -18.58 -4.49 -4.97
C ARG A 419 -18.73 -4.00 -6.42
N GLY A 420 -18.95 -2.69 -6.60
CA GLY A 420 -19.21 -2.09 -7.91
C GLY A 420 -20.68 -2.12 -8.38
N GLN A 421 -21.60 -2.81 -7.68
CA GLN A 421 -23.05 -2.74 -7.95
C GLN A 421 -23.83 -1.90 -6.93
N LEU A 422 -23.16 -1.34 -5.92
CA LEU A 422 -23.77 -0.49 -4.91
C LEU A 422 -23.53 0.98 -5.26
N PHE A 423 -24.61 1.76 -5.27
CA PHE A 423 -24.65 3.17 -5.58
C PHE A 423 -25.32 3.95 -4.45
N THR A 424 -25.03 5.25 -4.40
CA THR A 424 -25.63 6.24 -3.51
C THR A 424 -25.88 7.54 -4.27
N GLY A 425 -26.81 8.36 -3.77
CA GLY A 425 -26.73 9.79 -4.02
C GLY A 425 -25.51 10.38 -3.31
N LYS A 426 -24.77 11.24 -3.99
CA LYS A 426 -23.82 12.20 -3.43
C LYS A 426 -24.39 13.60 -3.60
N ASN A 427 -23.96 14.53 -2.75
CA ASN A 427 -24.69 15.76 -2.42
C ASN A 427 -25.20 16.57 -3.62
N GLU A 428 -26.40 17.11 -3.46
CA GLU A 428 -27.05 17.96 -4.45
C GLU A 428 -26.33 19.31 -4.59
N ARG A 429 -26.42 19.91 -5.79
CA ARG A 429 -25.71 21.14 -6.15
C ARG A 429 -26.32 22.35 -5.42
N VAL A 430 -25.79 22.68 -4.24
CA VAL A 430 -26.22 23.84 -3.44
C VAL A 430 -26.17 25.12 -4.27
N GLU A 431 -27.33 25.75 -4.51
CA GLU A 431 -27.40 26.99 -5.29
C GLU A 431 -26.55 28.11 -4.66
N GLY A 432 -25.74 28.78 -5.48
CA GLY A 432 -24.77 29.79 -5.03
C GLY A 432 -23.51 29.23 -4.34
N GLY A 433 -23.46 27.93 -4.06
CA GLY A 433 -22.30 27.27 -3.45
C GLY A 433 -21.09 27.14 -4.38
N LYS A 434 -19.91 27.01 -3.77
CA LYS A 434 -18.67 26.55 -4.42
C LYS A 434 -18.27 25.11 -4.03
N LEU A 435 -18.97 24.48 -3.08
CA LEU A 435 -18.81 23.05 -2.81
C LEU A 435 -19.59 22.26 -3.86
N SER A 436 -18.88 21.57 -4.75
CA SER A 436 -19.53 20.68 -5.73
C SER A 436 -18.68 19.53 -6.28
N CYS A 437 -17.43 19.33 -5.82
CA CYS A 437 -16.71 18.08 -6.10
C CYS A 437 -17.61 16.87 -5.81
N CYS A 438 -17.88 16.08 -6.86
CA CYS A 438 -18.60 14.81 -6.78
C CYS A 438 -20.11 14.84 -6.44
N SER A 439 -20.87 15.83 -6.91
CA SER A 439 -22.36 15.87 -6.79
C SER A 439 -23.09 14.85 -7.68
N GLY A 440 -24.22 14.29 -7.21
CA GLY A 440 -25.09 13.39 -7.96
C GLY A 440 -24.89 11.90 -7.67
N LEU A 441 -25.49 11.02 -8.46
CA LEU A 441 -25.38 9.57 -8.35
C LEU A 441 -23.92 9.11 -8.51
N GLY A 442 -23.45 8.20 -7.66
CA GLY A 442 -22.12 7.58 -7.78
C GLY A 442 -22.00 6.24 -7.04
N PRO A 443 -20.94 5.46 -7.33
CA PRO A 443 -20.72 4.17 -6.69
C PRO A 443 -20.28 4.32 -5.23
N PHE A 444 -20.51 3.27 -4.44
CA PHE A 444 -20.24 3.18 -3.00
C PHE A 444 -19.06 2.25 -2.71
N LYS A 445 -18.07 2.74 -1.94
CA LYS A 445 -16.84 2.04 -1.51
C LYS A 445 -15.89 1.54 -2.63
N THR A 446 -16.05 2.01 -3.87
CA THR A 446 -14.93 2.05 -4.82
C THR A 446 -14.06 3.30 -4.56
N LEU A 447 -12.87 3.31 -5.17
CA LEU A 447 -11.71 4.10 -4.70
C LEU A 447 -12.01 5.61 -4.63
N LEU A 448 -11.34 6.30 -3.71
CA LEU A 448 -11.43 7.75 -3.56
C LEU A 448 -11.26 8.47 -4.90
N GLY A 449 -12.24 9.30 -5.23
CA GLY A 449 -12.34 9.99 -6.52
C GLY A 449 -13.26 9.33 -7.55
N SER A 450 -13.60 8.03 -7.43
CA SER A 450 -14.50 7.35 -8.38
C SER A 450 -15.92 7.93 -8.33
N ASN A 451 -16.30 8.56 -9.44
CA ASN A 451 -17.56 9.27 -9.63
C ASN A 451 -18.08 9.06 -11.05
N SER A 452 -19.38 9.22 -11.25
CA SER A 452 -20.03 8.98 -12.54
C SER A 452 -19.61 10.03 -13.57
N TYR A 453 -19.13 9.61 -14.74
CA TYR A 453 -18.68 10.49 -15.83
C TYR A 453 -18.89 9.83 -17.20
N CYS A 454 -18.90 10.67 -18.24
CA CYS A 454 -18.73 10.20 -19.61
C CYS A 454 -17.48 10.82 -20.24
N ARG A 455 -16.53 9.96 -20.64
CA ARG A 455 -15.40 10.38 -21.48
C ARG A 455 -15.70 9.97 -22.92
N LEU A 456 -15.64 10.91 -23.86
CA LEU A 456 -15.85 10.67 -25.30
C LEU A 456 -17.18 9.91 -25.60
N GLY A 457 -18.23 10.19 -24.83
CA GLY A 457 -19.55 9.56 -24.99
C GLY A 457 -19.72 8.16 -24.36
N LYS A 458 -18.73 7.62 -23.65
CA LYS A 458 -18.83 6.33 -22.95
C LYS A 458 -19.11 6.52 -21.45
N PRO A 459 -20.13 5.88 -20.85
CA PRO A 459 -20.42 5.95 -19.41
C PRO A 459 -19.49 5.03 -18.59
N GLY A 460 -18.97 5.57 -17.48
CA GLY A 460 -18.11 4.84 -16.56
C GLY A 460 -17.82 5.59 -15.25
N PRO A 461 -17.03 5.00 -14.34
CA PRO A 461 -16.54 5.66 -13.14
C PRO A 461 -15.20 6.34 -13.44
N TYR A 462 -15.02 7.59 -13.02
CA TYR A 462 -13.78 8.36 -13.23
C TYR A 462 -13.56 9.38 -12.11
N GLY A 463 -12.36 9.96 -12.05
CA GLY A 463 -12.00 11.00 -11.07
C GLY A 463 -12.83 12.29 -11.18
N CYS A 464 -13.20 12.89 -10.04
CA CYS A 464 -13.66 14.27 -9.97
C CYS A 464 -12.49 15.25 -10.21
N ILE A 465 -12.39 15.83 -11.42
CA ILE A 465 -11.23 16.63 -11.86
C ILE A 465 -11.31 18.10 -11.40
N HIS A 466 -12.48 18.60 -11.00
CA HIS A 466 -12.72 20.03 -10.80
C HIS A 466 -13.55 20.35 -9.53
N ARG A 467 -13.21 21.47 -8.86
CA ARG A 467 -13.99 22.05 -7.72
C ARG A 467 -15.46 22.32 -8.09
N ARG A 468 -15.74 22.54 -9.38
CA ARG A 468 -17.06 22.49 -10.01
C ARG A 468 -17.06 21.43 -11.10
N PRO A 469 -17.76 20.29 -10.94
CA PRO A 469 -17.87 19.30 -11.99
C PRO A 469 -18.64 19.89 -13.18
N PRO A 470 -18.30 19.50 -14.43
CA PRO A 470 -19.14 19.79 -15.58
C PRO A 470 -20.48 19.07 -15.45
N ASN A 471 -21.49 19.54 -16.18
CA ASN A 471 -22.82 18.96 -16.14
C ASN A 471 -22.84 17.47 -16.58
N SER A 472 -21.87 17.05 -17.40
CA SER A 472 -21.56 15.66 -17.78
C SER A 472 -21.09 14.73 -16.64
N GLN A 473 -20.80 15.26 -15.45
CA GLN A 473 -20.51 14.48 -14.24
C GLN A 473 -21.68 14.44 -13.24
N VAL A 474 -22.73 15.24 -13.45
CA VAL A 474 -23.91 15.26 -12.58
C VAL A 474 -24.94 14.27 -13.12
N TRP A 475 -25.11 13.17 -12.41
CA TRP A 475 -26.06 12.12 -12.73
C TRP A 475 -27.19 12.07 -11.69
N THR A 476 -28.42 11.86 -12.14
CA THR A 476 -29.62 11.85 -11.27
C THR A 476 -30.55 10.71 -11.68
N LEU A 477 -31.10 9.98 -10.71
CA LEU A 477 -32.24 9.08 -10.95
C LEU A 477 -33.52 9.88 -10.70
N ARG A 478 -34.31 10.07 -11.77
CA ARG A 478 -35.55 10.86 -11.76
C ARG A 478 -36.76 10.02 -11.32
N GLU A 479 -37.87 10.71 -11.03
CA GLU A 479 -39.17 10.08 -10.74
C GLU A 479 -39.77 9.31 -11.94
N ASP A 480 -39.37 9.66 -13.17
CA ASP A 480 -39.73 8.94 -14.40
C ASP A 480 -39.00 7.59 -14.57
N GLY A 481 -38.03 7.30 -13.68
CA GLY A 481 -37.19 6.10 -13.72
C GLY A 481 -35.95 6.23 -14.61
N GLN A 482 -35.67 7.39 -15.21
CA GLN A 482 -34.48 7.58 -16.04
C GLN A 482 -33.27 8.02 -15.23
N ILE A 483 -32.09 7.52 -15.59
CA ILE A 483 -30.79 8.00 -15.11
C ILE A 483 -30.32 9.08 -16.09
N PHE A 484 -30.28 10.34 -15.64
CA PHE A 484 -30.13 11.55 -16.46
C PHE A 484 -28.90 12.38 -16.07
N SER A 485 -28.26 12.97 -17.07
CA SER A 485 -27.26 14.04 -16.96
C SER A 485 -27.54 15.15 -17.98
N GLU A 486 -27.45 16.41 -17.57
CA GLU A 486 -27.81 17.58 -18.39
C GLU A 486 -27.01 17.71 -19.70
N GLU A 487 -25.78 17.21 -19.74
CA GLU A 487 -24.89 17.30 -20.90
C GLU A 487 -24.88 16.02 -21.76
N ASN A 488 -25.15 14.86 -21.14
CA ASN A 488 -25.05 13.54 -21.79
C ASN A 488 -26.41 12.95 -22.21
N GLY A 489 -27.53 13.49 -21.74
CA GLY A 489 -28.86 12.88 -21.93
C GLY A 489 -29.14 11.79 -20.90
N CYS A 490 -29.69 10.66 -21.35
CA CYS A 490 -30.12 9.56 -20.48
C CYS A 490 -29.33 8.27 -20.74
N LEU A 491 -29.00 7.55 -19.66
CA LEU A 491 -28.27 6.29 -19.67
C LEU A 491 -29.18 5.13 -20.09
N VAL A 492 -28.80 4.43 -21.15
CA VAL A 492 -29.57 3.31 -21.72
C VAL A 492 -28.70 2.07 -21.93
N PRO A 493 -29.27 0.85 -21.96
CA PRO A 493 -28.61 -0.29 -22.57
C PRO A 493 -28.27 0.03 -24.03
N ALA A 494 -27.08 -0.37 -24.48
CA ALA A 494 -26.72 -0.26 -25.88
C ALA A 494 -27.67 -1.08 -26.76
N GLU A 495 -27.87 -0.62 -28.00
CA GLU A 495 -28.47 -1.44 -29.04
C GLU A 495 -27.56 -2.65 -29.33
N VAL A 496 -28.15 -3.77 -29.74
CA VAL A 496 -27.41 -5.00 -29.99
C VAL A 496 -26.85 -4.93 -31.41
N ASP A 497 -25.56 -4.64 -31.53
CA ASP A 497 -24.81 -4.89 -32.77
C ASP A 497 -24.85 -6.40 -33.06
N GLU A 498 -25.32 -6.80 -34.25
CA GLU A 498 -25.50 -8.22 -34.63
C GLU A 498 -24.16 -9.00 -34.75
N GLU A 499 -23.01 -8.33 -34.61
CA GLU A 499 -21.67 -8.94 -34.63
C GLU A 499 -21.12 -9.34 -33.25
N GLU A 500 -21.70 -8.90 -32.11
CA GLU A 500 -21.35 -9.47 -30.79
C GLU A 500 -22.03 -10.84 -30.58
N LEU A 501 -21.60 -11.81 -31.39
CA LEU A 501 -21.77 -13.24 -31.11
C LEU A 501 -21.34 -13.56 -29.66
N PRO A 502 -21.99 -14.53 -28.99
CA PRO A 502 -21.61 -14.93 -27.65
C PRO A 502 -20.13 -15.33 -27.62
N SER A 503 -19.33 -14.60 -26.83
CA SER A 503 -17.94 -14.99 -26.60
C SER A 503 -17.91 -16.26 -25.76
N ASN A 504 -17.77 -17.39 -26.42
CA ASN A 504 -17.47 -18.69 -25.81
C ASN A 504 -16.04 -18.76 -25.25
N GLU A 505 -15.36 -17.63 -24.98
CA GLU A 505 -14.02 -17.61 -24.42
C GLU A 505 -14.06 -18.03 -22.95
N ALA A 506 -13.19 -18.95 -22.55
CA ALA A 506 -12.99 -19.26 -21.15
C ALA A 506 -12.29 -18.07 -20.48
N THR A 507 -12.66 -17.76 -19.24
CA THR A 507 -12.13 -16.59 -18.52
C THR A 507 -11.79 -16.94 -17.08
N TRP A 508 -10.94 -16.15 -16.42
CA TRP A 508 -10.69 -16.30 -14.99
C TRP A 508 -11.77 -15.58 -14.20
N SER A 509 -12.43 -16.29 -13.28
CA SER A 509 -13.38 -15.70 -12.34
C SER A 509 -13.21 -16.33 -10.95
N PRO A 510 -13.73 -15.72 -9.86
CA PRO A 510 -13.66 -16.30 -8.53
C PRO A 510 -14.26 -17.71 -8.48
N CYS A 511 -13.63 -18.64 -7.77
CA CYS A 511 -14.15 -20.00 -7.60
C CYS A 511 -15.49 -19.98 -6.84
N ARG A 512 -16.57 -20.44 -7.50
CA ARG A 512 -17.95 -20.43 -7.01
C ARG A 512 -18.35 -21.83 -6.53
N PHE A 513 -18.78 -21.91 -5.27
CA PHE A 513 -19.14 -23.16 -4.60
C PHE A 513 -20.63 -23.26 -4.27
N ALA A 514 -21.33 -24.22 -4.87
CA ALA A 514 -22.66 -24.66 -4.43
C ALA A 514 -22.51 -25.78 -3.40
N THR A 515 -22.79 -25.50 -2.12
CA THR A 515 -22.76 -26.49 -1.02
C THR A 515 -21.43 -27.28 -0.89
N GLY A 516 -20.30 -26.64 -1.20
CA GLY A 516 -18.97 -27.28 -1.15
C GLY A 516 -18.58 -28.07 -2.40
N ARG A 517 -19.21 -27.81 -3.54
CA ARG A 517 -18.83 -28.32 -4.87
C ARG A 517 -18.83 -27.19 -5.89
N ALA A 518 -18.08 -27.37 -6.99
CA ALA A 518 -18.10 -26.45 -8.13
C ALA A 518 -19.52 -26.24 -8.66
N VAL A 519 -19.88 -25.00 -8.99
CA VAL A 519 -21.05 -24.68 -9.82
C VAL A 519 -20.89 -25.26 -11.23
N GLU A 520 -21.99 -25.56 -11.92
CA GLU A 520 -21.96 -26.32 -13.18
C GLU A 520 -21.20 -25.58 -14.30
N GLU A 521 -21.15 -24.25 -14.27
CA GLU A 521 -20.39 -23.41 -15.21
C GLU A 521 -18.87 -23.40 -14.94
N GLN A 522 -18.42 -23.87 -13.78
CA GLN A 522 -16.99 -23.96 -13.42
C GLN A 522 -16.52 -25.41 -13.19
N ARG A 523 -17.34 -26.40 -13.58
CA ARG A 523 -17.14 -27.81 -13.26
C ARG A 523 -16.79 -28.64 -14.48
N PHE A 524 -15.49 -28.80 -14.72
CA PHE A 524 -14.95 -29.69 -15.73
C PHE A 524 -14.79 -31.12 -15.20
N HIS A 525 -14.84 -32.10 -16.11
CA HIS A 525 -14.39 -33.47 -15.88
C HIS A 525 -13.47 -33.91 -17.02
N VAL A 526 -12.60 -34.87 -16.70
CA VAL A 526 -11.75 -35.53 -17.69
C VAL A 526 -12.55 -36.65 -18.36
N GLU A 527 -12.52 -36.67 -19.68
CA GLU A 527 -13.00 -37.79 -20.49
C GLU A 527 -11.80 -38.33 -21.29
N ASP A 528 -11.25 -39.47 -20.86
CA ASP A 528 -10.08 -40.09 -21.48
C ASP A 528 -10.45 -40.67 -22.87
N ILE A 529 -9.60 -40.48 -23.88
CA ILE A 529 -9.86 -40.95 -25.24
C ILE A 529 -9.24 -42.34 -25.44
N GLU A 530 -10.09 -43.36 -25.60
CA GLU A 530 -9.69 -44.77 -25.70
C GLU A 530 -8.56 -45.00 -26.71
N GLY A 531 -7.43 -45.52 -26.25
CA GLY A 531 -6.27 -45.84 -27.08
C GLY A 531 -5.27 -44.69 -27.31
N SER A 532 -5.37 -43.58 -26.58
CA SER A 532 -4.42 -42.47 -26.64
C SER A 532 -4.01 -41.93 -25.26
N ASP A 533 -2.94 -41.14 -25.21
CA ASP A 533 -2.52 -40.38 -24.02
C ASP A 533 -3.29 -39.05 -23.85
N PHE A 534 -4.31 -38.80 -24.69
CA PHE A 534 -5.09 -37.56 -24.71
C PHE A 534 -6.46 -37.72 -24.04
N PHE A 535 -6.99 -36.61 -23.53
CA PHE A 535 -8.30 -36.51 -22.90
C PHE A 535 -9.03 -35.24 -23.34
N ARG A 536 -10.35 -35.20 -23.17
CA ARG A 536 -11.16 -33.99 -23.29
C ARG A 536 -11.43 -33.39 -21.92
N LEU A 537 -11.52 -32.07 -21.86
CA LEU A 537 -11.98 -31.33 -20.67
C LEU A 537 -13.44 -30.92 -20.92
N VAL A 538 -14.35 -31.72 -20.38
CA VAL A 538 -15.79 -31.59 -20.60
C VAL A 538 -16.41 -30.81 -19.45
N LEU A 539 -16.97 -29.64 -19.74
CA LEU A 539 -17.75 -28.85 -18.80
C LEU A 539 -19.09 -29.54 -18.51
N ALA A 540 -19.60 -29.43 -17.27
CA ALA A 540 -20.88 -30.04 -16.88
C ALA A 540 -22.09 -29.59 -17.72
N THR A 541 -21.99 -28.44 -18.40
CA THR A 541 -22.98 -27.94 -19.37
C THR A 541 -22.94 -28.64 -20.75
N GLY A 542 -22.07 -29.63 -20.95
CA GLY A 542 -21.97 -30.43 -22.19
C GLY A 542 -21.06 -29.84 -23.28
N HIS A 543 -20.20 -28.87 -22.94
CA HIS A 543 -19.25 -28.25 -23.85
C HIS A 543 -17.80 -28.69 -23.54
N CYS A 544 -16.95 -28.74 -24.55
CA CYS A 544 -15.55 -29.10 -24.43
C CYS A 544 -14.65 -27.87 -24.52
N LEU A 545 -13.58 -27.84 -23.72
CA LEU A 545 -12.54 -26.81 -23.83
C LEU A 545 -11.71 -27.05 -25.11
N MET A 546 -11.65 -26.03 -25.95
CA MET A 546 -10.97 -25.98 -27.24
C MET A 546 -9.80 -25.00 -27.16
N ALA A 547 -8.60 -25.41 -27.56
CA ALA A 547 -7.48 -24.50 -27.76
C ALA A 547 -7.69 -23.64 -29.02
N ILE A 548 -7.26 -22.38 -28.97
CA ILE A 548 -7.22 -21.50 -30.14
C ILE A 548 -5.76 -21.18 -30.42
N LEU A 549 -5.27 -21.58 -31.59
CA LEU A 549 -3.87 -21.50 -31.97
C LEU A 549 -3.69 -20.59 -33.19
N GLY A 550 -3.22 -19.37 -32.95
CA GLY A 550 -2.87 -18.39 -33.98
C GLY A 550 -1.38 -18.05 -33.98
N GLU A 551 -1.06 -16.95 -34.66
CA GLU A 551 0.22 -16.24 -34.51
C GLU A 551 0.23 -15.40 -33.22
N ASP A 552 -0.89 -14.74 -32.89
CA ASP A 552 -1.13 -14.07 -31.61
C ASP A 552 -1.61 -15.04 -30.51
N PRO A 553 -1.25 -14.82 -29.23
CA PRO A 553 -1.84 -15.52 -28.09
C PRO A 553 -3.35 -15.23 -27.98
N GLN A 554 -4.16 -16.28 -27.87
CA GLN A 554 -5.62 -16.19 -27.73
C GLN A 554 -6.11 -17.02 -26.54
N PRO A 555 -7.27 -16.68 -25.93
CA PRO A 555 -7.89 -17.52 -24.91
C PRO A 555 -8.46 -18.81 -25.52
N PRO A 556 -8.42 -19.95 -24.81
CA PRO A 556 -9.18 -21.13 -25.18
C PRO A 556 -10.70 -20.84 -25.13
N ARG A 557 -11.47 -21.58 -25.91
CA ARG A 557 -12.92 -21.40 -26.08
C ARG A 557 -13.70 -22.65 -25.69
N LEU A 558 -15.00 -22.52 -25.54
CA LEU A 558 -15.93 -23.64 -25.41
C LEU A 558 -16.56 -23.96 -26.78
N ALA A 559 -16.41 -25.22 -27.18
CA ALA A 559 -17.04 -25.78 -28.36
C ALA A 559 -18.02 -26.91 -27.97
N LYS A 560 -18.85 -27.33 -28.90
CA LYS A 560 -19.59 -28.59 -28.75
C LYS A 560 -18.60 -29.74 -28.85
N CYS A 561 -18.65 -30.68 -27.90
CA CYS A 561 -17.73 -31.82 -27.87
C CYS A 561 -17.73 -32.64 -29.16
N ASP A 562 -16.56 -32.74 -29.79
CA ASP A 562 -16.27 -33.56 -30.97
C ASP A 562 -15.08 -34.48 -30.65
N PRO A 563 -15.12 -35.80 -30.97
CA PRO A 563 -13.99 -36.70 -30.70
C PRO A 563 -12.83 -36.56 -31.70
N GLU A 564 -13.08 -36.12 -32.93
CA GLU A 564 -12.06 -36.02 -33.99
C GLU A 564 -11.29 -34.69 -33.94
N ASP A 565 -11.81 -33.69 -33.22
CA ASP A 565 -11.24 -32.36 -33.12
C ASP A 565 -10.03 -32.30 -32.17
N LYS A 566 -8.83 -32.20 -32.76
CA LYS A 566 -7.55 -32.15 -32.04
C LYS A 566 -7.33 -30.89 -31.21
N GLU A 567 -8.09 -29.82 -31.42
CA GLU A 567 -8.03 -28.64 -30.55
C GLU A 567 -8.82 -28.85 -29.25
N GLN A 568 -9.74 -29.82 -29.21
CA GLN A 568 -10.47 -30.24 -27.99
C GLN A 568 -9.74 -31.34 -27.20
N GLN A 569 -8.63 -31.85 -27.73
CA GLN A 569 -7.82 -32.92 -27.14
C GLN A 569 -6.64 -32.31 -26.37
N TRP A 570 -6.48 -32.70 -25.11
CA TRP A 570 -5.48 -32.19 -24.18
C TRP A 570 -4.60 -33.32 -23.62
N GLN A 571 -3.38 -32.97 -23.24
CA GLN A 571 -2.48 -33.80 -22.44
C GLN A 571 -1.96 -33.02 -21.23
N TRP A 572 -1.53 -33.74 -20.20
CA TRP A 572 -0.86 -33.15 -19.04
C TRP A 572 0.61 -32.84 -19.35
N ALA A 573 1.10 -31.67 -18.94
CA ALA A 573 2.51 -31.31 -19.07
C ALA A 573 3.42 -32.19 -18.19
N LYS A 574 2.92 -32.60 -17.00
CA LYS A 574 3.46 -33.69 -16.17
C LYS A 574 2.34 -34.71 -15.85
N PRO A 575 2.22 -35.82 -16.60
CA PRO A 575 1.15 -36.82 -16.40
C PRO A 575 1.11 -37.43 -14.99
N SER A 576 2.27 -37.66 -14.37
CA SER A 576 2.39 -38.22 -13.02
C SER A 576 1.84 -37.32 -11.90
N LEU A 577 1.63 -36.03 -12.18
CA LEU A 577 1.08 -35.05 -11.24
C LEU A 577 -0.28 -34.48 -11.70
N ARG A 578 -0.76 -34.83 -12.92
CA ARG A 578 -1.91 -34.16 -13.57
C ARG A 578 -1.77 -32.62 -13.56
N LEU A 579 -0.59 -32.16 -13.97
CA LEU A 579 -0.17 -30.75 -13.87
C LEU A 579 0.15 -30.17 -15.25
N GLY A 580 -0.41 -28.99 -15.53
CA GLY A 580 -0.21 -28.18 -16.74
C GLY A 580 -0.97 -28.73 -17.95
N LEU A 581 -1.58 -27.87 -18.76
CA LEU A 581 -2.42 -28.26 -19.90
C LEU A 581 -1.75 -27.89 -21.23
N LYS A 582 -1.62 -28.88 -22.13
CA LYS A 582 -1.10 -28.74 -23.50
C LYS A 582 -2.13 -29.29 -24.49
N PRO A 583 -2.39 -28.66 -25.64
CA PRO A 583 -3.28 -29.20 -26.66
C PRO A 583 -2.56 -30.22 -27.55
N ALA A 584 -3.28 -31.24 -28.03
CA ALA A 584 -2.73 -32.31 -28.86
C ALA A 584 -2.24 -31.81 -30.23
N SER A 585 -2.83 -30.74 -30.74
CA SER A 585 -2.47 -30.03 -31.97
C SER A 585 -1.07 -29.38 -31.94
N LYS A 586 -0.62 -28.87 -30.78
CA LYS A 586 0.63 -28.10 -30.66
C LYS A 586 1.27 -28.28 -29.28
N LEU A 587 1.94 -29.42 -29.10
CA LEU A 587 2.53 -29.89 -27.83
C LEU A 587 3.58 -28.94 -27.19
N SER A 588 4.09 -27.96 -27.94
CA SER A 588 4.99 -26.90 -27.47
C SER A 588 4.29 -25.66 -26.90
N THR A 589 2.95 -25.64 -26.94
CA THR A 589 2.10 -24.57 -26.42
C THR A 589 1.38 -25.06 -25.16
N CYS A 590 1.34 -24.22 -24.14
CA CYS A 590 0.72 -24.46 -22.83
C CYS A 590 -0.36 -23.40 -22.60
N LEU A 591 -1.34 -23.71 -21.75
CA LEU A 591 -2.16 -22.68 -21.13
C LEU A 591 -1.26 -21.80 -20.23
N ASP A 592 -1.58 -20.51 -20.13
CA ASP A 592 -0.91 -19.51 -19.28
C ASP A 592 -1.95 -18.53 -18.68
N THR A 593 -1.64 -17.88 -17.56
CA THR A 593 -2.50 -16.86 -16.91
C THR A 593 -2.16 -15.41 -17.25
N ASP A 594 -0.99 -15.16 -17.85
CA ASP A 594 -0.45 -13.81 -18.08
C ASP A 594 -0.56 -12.92 -16.81
N ASN A 595 -0.98 -11.67 -16.92
CA ASN A 595 -1.13 -10.69 -15.84
C ASN A 595 -2.43 -10.90 -15.02
N GLY A 596 -2.98 -12.13 -15.01
CA GLY A 596 -4.10 -12.54 -14.16
C GLY A 596 -5.49 -12.07 -14.61
N GLN A 597 -5.65 -11.62 -15.86
CA GLN A 597 -6.94 -11.12 -16.37
C GLN A 597 -7.61 -12.02 -17.43
N LYS A 598 -6.85 -12.80 -18.20
CA LYS A 598 -7.38 -13.77 -19.18
C LYS A 598 -6.47 -15.02 -19.24
N PRO A 599 -7.03 -16.21 -19.49
CA PRO A 599 -6.22 -17.35 -19.94
C PRO A 599 -5.71 -17.06 -21.35
N LEU A 600 -4.48 -17.46 -21.65
CA LEU A 600 -3.90 -17.37 -23.00
C LEU A 600 -3.15 -18.67 -23.34
N MET A 601 -3.07 -19.00 -24.62
CA MET A 601 -2.20 -20.07 -25.11
C MET A 601 -0.82 -19.51 -25.45
N TYR A 602 0.23 -19.94 -24.74
CA TYR A 602 1.61 -19.42 -24.88
C TYR A 602 2.64 -20.55 -25.02
N VAL A 603 3.89 -20.25 -25.36
CA VAL A 603 4.96 -21.27 -25.43
C VAL A 603 5.19 -21.90 -24.05
N CYS A 604 5.29 -23.22 -24.00
CA CYS A 604 5.60 -23.93 -22.75
C CYS A 604 7.01 -23.60 -22.25
N TYR A 605 7.11 -23.16 -20.99
CA TYR A 605 8.38 -23.02 -20.30
C TYR A 605 8.84 -24.36 -19.68
N SER A 606 10.08 -24.38 -19.21
CA SER A 606 10.62 -25.48 -18.38
C SER A 606 9.84 -25.61 -17.06
N MET A 607 9.81 -26.84 -16.55
CA MET A 607 9.12 -27.21 -15.32
C MET A 607 10.05 -28.10 -14.47
N GLU A 608 11.34 -27.74 -14.34
CA GLU A 608 12.37 -28.59 -13.72
C GLU A 608 13.25 -27.87 -12.67
N GLY A 609 12.77 -26.73 -12.16
CA GLY A 609 13.44 -25.92 -11.14
C GLY A 609 13.25 -26.40 -9.70
N LYS A 610 14.03 -25.81 -8.78
CA LYS A 610 14.21 -26.28 -7.39
C LYS A 610 13.38 -25.55 -6.34
N ASP A 611 12.84 -24.38 -6.65
CA ASP A 611 12.29 -23.45 -5.65
C ASP A 611 10.77 -23.61 -5.41
N SER A 612 10.15 -24.64 -6.02
CA SER A 612 8.75 -25.03 -5.81
C SER A 612 8.66 -26.49 -5.36
N PRO A 613 7.81 -26.83 -4.38
CA PRO A 613 7.69 -28.21 -3.85
C PRO A 613 7.18 -29.23 -4.88
N TYR A 614 6.70 -28.79 -6.05
CA TYR A 614 6.27 -29.66 -7.17
C TYR A 614 7.22 -29.59 -8.38
N GLY A 615 8.36 -28.90 -8.26
CA GLY A 615 9.33 -28.67 -9.32
C GLY A 615 8.72 -27.90 -10.49
N VAL A 616 8.51 -26.59 -10.31
CA VAL A 616 7.82 -25.71 -11.26
C VAL A 616 8.58 -24.39 -11.31
N GLU A 617 9.02 -23.97 -12.49
CA GLU A 617 9.72 -22.69 -12.69
C GLU A 617 8.74 -21.59 -13.07
N ASN A 618 7.79 -21.87 -13.97
CA ASN A 618 6.72 -20.94 -14.33
C ASN A 618 5.38 -21.40 -13.72
N THR A 619 4.98 -20.73 -12.64
CA THR A 619 3.67 -20.94 -11.97
C THR A 619 2.47 -20.52 -12.81
N ASN A 620 2.64 -19.65 -13.81
CA ASN A 620 1.55 -19.21 -14.68
C ASN A 620 1.07 -20.32 -15.63
N GLN A 621 1.87 -21.39 -15.79
CA GLN A 621 1.52 -22.58 -16.57
C GLN A 621 1.17 -23.80 -15.69
N ALA A 622 1.10 -23.60 -14.37
CA ALA A 622 0.93 -24.65 -13.36
C ALA A 622 -0.56 -24.91 -13.02
N PHE A 623 -1.31 -25.42 -14.00
CA PHE A 623 -2.74 -25.73 -13.86
C PHE A 623 -3.02 -27.11 -13.29
N TRP A 624 -4.05 -27.17 -12.44
CA TRP A 624 -4.56 -28.39 -11.81
C TRP A 624 -6.07 -28.49 -12.03
N LEU A 625 -6.60 -29.71 -12.15
CA LEU A 625 -8.02 -29.99 -12.01
C LEU A 625 -8.29 -30.55 -10.61
N THR A 626 -9.09 -29.85 -9.80
CA THR A 626 -9.42 -30.30 -8.43
C THR A 626 -10.41 -31.47 -8.43
N PRO A 627 -10.52 -32.26 -7.34
CA PRO A 627 -11.50 -33.34 -7.22
C PRO A 627 -12.96 -32.91 -7.39
N GLU A 628 -13.26 -31.64 -7.15
CA GLU A 628 -14.59 -31.02 -7.29
C GLU A 628 -14.92 -30.67 -8.76
N GLY A 629 -13.89 -30.61 -9.62
CA GLY A 629 -13.98 -30.30 -11.05
C GLY A 629 -13.50 -28.90 -11.45
N HIS A 630 -12.86 -28.13 -10.57
CA HIS A 630 -12.35 -26.81 -10.92
C HIS A 630 -10.99 -26.88 -11.62
N ILE A 631 -10.82 -26.16 -12.74
CA ILE A 631 -9.49 -25.89 -13.29
C ILE A 631 -8.95 -24.61 -12.63
N THR A 632 -7.82 -24.71 -11.94
CA THR A 632 -7.22 -23.61 -11.15
C THR A 632 -5.69 -23.59 -11.28
N GLN A 633 -5.09 -22.43 -11.04
CA GLN A 633 -3.64 -22.23 -11.07
C GLN A 633 -3.02 -22.51 -9.69
N TRP A 634 -1.74 -22.90 -9.65
CA TRP A 634 -0.91 -22.78 -8.45
C TRP A 634 -0.26 -21.38 -8.36
N GLY A 635 -0.49 -20.65 -7.26
CA GLY A 635 -0.03 -19.27 -7.09
C GLY A 635 1.44 -19.16 -6.65
N PRO A 636 2.26 -18.26 -7.24
CA PRO A 636 3.66 -18.08 -6.85
C PRO A 636 3.90 -17.43 -5.48
N VAL A 637 2.96 -16.61 -4.99
CA VAL A 637 3.20 -15.71 -3.85
C VAL A 637 3.02 -16.39 -2.50
N ASP A 638 2.03 -17.28 -2.38
CA ASP A 638 1.57 -17.82 -1.08
C ASP A 638 1.57 -19.37 -1.01
N ALA A 639 2.15 -20.03 -2.02
CA ALA A 639 2.25 -21.50 -2.12
C ALA A 639 0.90 -22.24 -1.93
N SER A 640 -0.15 -21.71 -2.56
CA SER A 640 -1.52 -22.22 -2.52
C SER A 640 -2.16 -22.19 -3.90
N PHE A 641 -3.32 -22.82 -4.05
CA PHE A 641 -4.14 -22.64 -5.26
C PHE A 641 -4.67 -21.21 -5.36
N SER A 642 -4.85 -20.72 -6.59
CA SER A 642 -5.46 -19.43 -6.85
C SER A 642 -6.95 -19.42 -6.48
N ASN A 643 -7.44 -18.32 -5.90
CA ASN A 643 -8.88 -18.09 -5.69
C ASN A 643 -9.67 -17.87 -7.01
N LEU A 644 -9.00 -18.00 -8.16
CA LEU A 644 -9.55 -17.93 -9.50
C LEU A 644 -9.67 -19.34 -10.09
N CYS A 645 -10.80 -19.59 -10.73
CA CYS A 645 -11.13 -20.81 -11.45
C CYS A 645 -11.40 -20.45 -12.91
N LEU A 646 -11.13 -21.38 -13.82
CA LEU A 646 -11.49 -21.23 -15.23
C LEU A 646 -13.02 -21.32 -15.32
N ASP A 647 -13.66 -20.21 -15.67
CA ASP A 647 -15.10 -20.12 -15.86
C ASP A 647 -15.45 -20.52 -17.29
N GLY A 648 -16.27 -21.55 -17.40
CA GLY A 648 -16.80 -22.05 -18.64
C GLY A 648 -18.01 -21.22 -19.06
N SER A 649 -17.77 -20.21 -19.90
CA SER A 649 -18.78 -19.27 -20.37
C SER A 649 -20.01 -19.97 -20.97
N GLN A 650 -21.12 -19.95 -20.23
CA GLN A 650 -22.42 -19.81 -20.87
C GLN A 650 -22.39 -18.55 -21.77
N PRO A 651 -23.17 -18.50 -22.88
CA PRO A 651 -23.26 -17.30 -23.72
C PRO A 651 -23.43 -16.06 -22.83
N PRO A 652 -22.56 -15.04 -22.99
CA PRO A 652 -22.06 -14.24 -21.88
C PRO A 652 -23.21 -13.62 -21.11
N LEU A 653 -23.29 -13.89 -19.80
CA LEU A 653 -24.40 -13.51 -18.92
C LEU A 653 -24.75 -12.02 -19.12
N THR A 654 -25.84 -11.75 -19.85
CA THR A 654 -25.92 -10.72 -20.90
C THR A 654 -25.27 -9.39 -20.54
N GLN A 655 -23.94 -9.30 -20.73
CA GLN A 655 -23.13 -8.13 -20.37
C GLN A 655 -23.35 -6.98 -21.35
N ARG A 656 -24.55 -6.41 -21.34
CA ARG A 656 -24.91 -5.29 -22.18
C ARG A 656 -24.04 -4.09 -21.81
N ARG A 657 -23.29 -3.63 -22.82
CA ARG A 657 -22.66 -2.31 -22.84
C ARG A 657 -23.73 -1.25 -22.57
N LEU A 658 -23.33 -0.12 -22.00
CA LEU A 658 -24.19 1.04 -21.78
C LEU A 658 -23.84 2.14 -22.78
N SER A 659 -24.85 2.87 -23.23
CA SER A 659 -24.71 4.01 -24.12
C SER A 659 -25.54 5.20 -23.64
N LEU A 660 -25.39 6.30 -24.37
CA LEU A 660 -26.13 7.54 -24.15
C LEU A 660 -27.16 7.71 -25.26
N ALA A 661 -28.36 8.14 -24.89
CA ALA A 661 -29.43 8.52 -25.83
C ALA A 661 -30.11 9.79 -25.34
N SER A 662 -30.94 10.43 -26.18
CA SER A 662 -31.82 11.47 -25.65
C SER A 662 -32.83 10.84 -24.70
N CYS A 663 -33.29 11.59 -23.70
CA CYS A 663 -34.29 11.08 -22.75
C CYS A 663 -35.64 10.76 -23.41
N GLN A 664 -35.94 11.38 -24.57
CA GLN A 664 -37.09 11.03 -25.40
C GLN A 664 -36.92 9.68 -26.10
N ASP A 665 -35.70 9.35 -26.55
CA ASP A 665 -35.40 8.03 -27.11
C ASP A 665 -35.40 6.96 -26.02
N ALA A 666 -34.87 7.27 -24.83
CA ALA A 666 -34.91 6.39 -23.67
C ALA A 666 -36.36 6.09 -23.22
N GLU A 667 -37.24 7.09 -23.27
CA GLU A 667 -38.68 6.93 -23.00
C GLU A 667 -39.37 6.08 -24.07
N GLN A 668 -39.10 6.32 -25.36
CA GLN A 668 -39.62 5.50 -26.48
C GLN A 668 -39.14 4.04 -26.40
N ARG A 669 -37.91 3.81 -25.92
CA ARG A 669 -37.32 2.48 -25.66
C ARG A 669 -37.85 1.84 -24.37
N MET A 670 -38.71 2.53 -23.61
CA MET A 670 -39.23 2.11 -22.31
C MET A 670 -38.15 1.80 -21.26
N VAL A 671 -36.96 2.41 -21.37
CA VAL A 671 -35.85 2.19 -20.43
C VAL A 671 -36.17 2.85 -19.10
N ARG A 672 -36.13 2.04 -18.04
CA ARG A 672 -36.39 2.46 -16.65
C ARG A 672 -35.42 1.80 -15.69
N TRP A 673 -35.10 2.50 -14.62
CA TRP A 673 -34.17 2.09 -13.58
C TRP A 673 -34.85 2.10 -12.22
N SER A 674 -34.72 0.98 -11.50
CA SER A 674 -35.33 0.74 -10.20
C SER A 674 -34.25 0.60 -9.11
N LYS A 675 -34.45 1.21 -7.95
CA LYS A 675 -33.60 0.98 -6.77
C LYS A 675 -33.93 -0.39 -6.17
N VAL A 676 -32.92 -1.22 -5.94
CA VAL A 676 -33.03 -2.57 -5.35
C VAL A 676 -32.09 -2.67 -4.14
N GLY A 677 -32.50 -3.42 -3.11
CA GLY A 677 -31.65 -3.65 -1.92
C GLY A 677 -31.40 -2.40 -1.04
N VAL A 678 -32.27 -1.38 -1.15
CA VAL A 678 -32.15 -0.09 -0.43
C VAL A 678 -31.94 -0.30 1.07
N ARG A 679 -30.83 0.23 1.60
CA ARG A 679 -30.47 0.15 3.02
C ARG A 679 -29.66 1.36 3.48
N VAL A 680 -29.90 1.81 4.70
CA VAL A 680 -29.00 2.77 5.37
C VAL A 680 -27.66 2.06 5.67
N PRO A 681 -26.50 2.58 5.23
CA PRO A 681 -25.18 2.06 5.62
C PRO A 681 -25.01 1.98 7.14
N LEU A 682 -24.19 1.06 7.62
CA LEU A 682 -24.04 0.85 9.07
C LEU A 682 -23.14 1.91 9.71
N GLU A 683 -22.19 2.46 8.95
CA GLU A 683 -21.42 3.66 9.28
C GLU A 683 -22.31 4.89 9.54
N THR A 684 -23.34 5.11 8.71
CA THR A 684 -24.30 6.21 8.88
C THR A 684 -25.07 6.03 10.19
N ARG A 685 -25.49 4.80 10.49
CA ARG A 685 -26.13 4.44 11.78
C ARG A 685 -25.22 4.54 13.00
N LEU A 686 -23.90 4.62 12.82
CA LEU A 686 -22.96 4.94 13.90
C LEU A 686 -22.95 6.45 14.17
N ALA A 687 -22.92 7.27 13.12
CA ALA A 687 -22.98 8.73 13.20
C ALA A 687 -24.37 9.27 13.65
N GLU A 688 -25.44 8.51 13.46
CA GLU A 688 -26.79 8.80 13.99
C GLU A 688 -26.94 8.48 15.50
N LYS A 689 -26.12 7.58 16.05
CA LYS A 689 -26.27 7.13 17.44
C LYS A 689 -25.74 8.14 18.47
N SER A 690 -24.66 8.86 18.17
CA SER A 690 -24.13 9.88 19.08
C SER A 690 -25.13 11.02 19.31
N GLU A 691 -25.92 11.34 18.28
CA GLU A 691 -26.98 12.36 18.30
C GLU A 691 -28.04 12.11 19.40
N LEU A 692 -28.29 10.85 19.77
CA LEU A 692 -29.19 10.48 20.87
C LEU A 692 -28.59 10.75 22.25
N ASP A 693 -27.32 10.39 22.49
CA ASP A 693 -26.67 10.58 23.79
C ASP A 693 -26.40 12.07 24.10
N VAL A 694 -26.10 12.88 23.07
CA VAL A 694 -25.88 14.34 23.20
C VAL A 694 -27.10 15.05 23.83
N THR A 695 -28.32 14.53 23.63
CA THR A 695 -29.55 15.10 24.23
C THR A 695 -29.54 15.10 25.77
N THR A 696 -28.66 14.30 26.41
CA THR A 696 -28.52 14.24 27.88
C THR A 696 -27.50 15.22 28.46
N ASN A 697 -26.62 15.82 27.64
CA ASN A 697 -25.52 16.67 28.10
C ASN A 697 -25.35 17.96 27.26
N ALA A 698 -26.43 18.72 27.11
CA ALA A 698 -26.45 20.02 26.42
C ALA A 698 -25.74 21.15 27.21
N ALA A 699 -24.44 20.98 27.50
CA ALA A 699 -23.63 21.91 28.32
C ALA A 699 -22.29 22.33 27.68
N SER A 700 -21.89 21.78 26.53
CA SER A 700 -20.53 21.89 25.99
C SER A 700 -20.43 22.33 24.51
N ILE A 701 -21.32 23.22 24.05
CA ILE A 701 -21.20 23.89 22.74
C ILE A 701 -21.10 25.40 22.97
N SER A 702 -19.89 25.97 22.85
CA SER A 702 -19.63 27.39 23.19
C SER A 702 -18.62 28.12 22.29
N TRP A 703 -18.32 27.59 21.09
CA TRP A 703 -17.21 28.07 20.25
C TRP A 703 -17.61 28.80 18.95
N LEU A 704 -18.91 29.03 18.71
CA LEU A 704 -19.44 29.81 17.58
C LEU A 704 -20.04 31.17 18.00
N SER A 705 -19.49 31.83 19.02
CA SER A 705 -20.03 33.12 19.51
C SER A 705 -18.97 33.99 20.21
N ASN A 706 -18.33 34.90 19.46
CA ASN A 706 -17.57 36.02 20.02
C ASN A 706 -17.42 37.24 19.07
N PRO A 707 -18.51 37.93 18.68
CA PRO A 707 -18.41 39.36 18.37
C PRO A 707 -18.10 40.14 19.67
N PRO A 708 -17.40 41.29 19.61
CA PRO A 708 -16.93 41.99 20.80
C PRO A 708 -18.09 42.58 21.64
N ARG A 709 -18.00 42.39 22.97
CA ARG A 709 -19.02 42.86 23.92
C ARG A 709 -19.14 44.38 23.96
N ARG A 710 -20.39 44.86 24.00
CA ARG A 710 -20.80 46.07 24.73
C ARG A 710 -21.97 45.75 25.66
N GLU A 711 -22.22 46.63 26.62
CA GLU A 711 -22.89 46.31 27.89
C GLU A 711 -24.42 46.41 27.84
N ALA A 712 -25.11 45.44 28.45
CA ALA A 712 -26.43 45.62 29.06
C ALA A 712 -26.65 44.57 30.17
N ARG A 713 -27.41 44.94 31.22
CA ARG A 713 -27.58 44.12 32.43
C ARG A 713 -28.78 43.17 32.31
N GLY A 714 -28.64 41.97 32.86
CA GLY A 714 -29.61 40.87 32.72
C GLY A 714 -30.83 40.93 33.64
N PHE A 715 -31.53 39.80 33.72
CA PHE A 715 -32.18 39.24 34.92
C PHE A 715 -32.66 37.81 34.60
N CYS A 716 -32.73 36.93 35.61
CA CYS A 716 -33.20 35.54 35.48
C CYS A 716 -34.54 35.34 36.21
N PHE A 717 -35.38 34.42 35.72
CA PHE A 717 -36.35 33.53 36.41
C PHE A 717 -37.12 32.81 35.27
N ALA A 718 -37.04 31.50 35.01
CA ALA A 718 -37.19 30.28 35.81
C ALA A 718 -38.67 29.89 36.13
N THR A 719 -39.07 28.73 35.59
CA THR A 719 -40.06 27.72 36.10
C THR A 719 -41.50 28.19 36.49
N GLU A 720 -42.58 27.39 36.47
CA GLU A 720 -42.75 25.92 36.47
C GLU A 720 -44.20 25.48 36.09
N ARG A 721 -44.43 24.16 35.98
CA ARG A 721 -45.69 23.38 36.16
C ARG A 721 -46.78 23.27 35.06
N THR A 722 -47.29 22.04 34.98
CA THR A 722 -48.50 21.51 34.30
C THR A 722 -49.46 20.97 35.41
N PRO A 723 -50.48 20.08 35.24
CA PRO A 723 -51.16 19.50 34.05
C PRO A 723 -52.72 19.34 34.15
N LYS A 724 -53.31 18.56 33.22
CA LYS A 724 -54.57 17.74 33.28
C LYS A 724 -55.94 18.31 32.84
N MET A 725 -56.35 17.85 31.63
CA MET A 725 -57.59 17.11 31.27
C MET A 725 -58.94 17.39 31.96
N GLY A 726 -59.96 17.62 31.13
CA GLY A 726 -61.39 17.40 31.43
C GLY A 726 -62.24 17.52 30.15
N ASP A 727 -63.05 16.51 29.81
CA ASP A 727 -63.67 16.37 28.48
C ASP A 727 -65.20 16.60 28.51
N LYS A 728 -65.72 17.48 27.63
CA LYS A 728 -66.95 17.28 26.80
C LYS A 728 -67.42 18.48 25.98
N LYS A 729 -67.54 18.24 24.67
CA LYS A 729 -68.49 18.78 23.66
C LYS A 729 -69.29 20.10 23.94
N GLY A 730 -69.13 21.05 23.02
CA GLY A 730 -70.24 21.50 22.16
C GLY A 730 -70.57 23.00 22.11
N GLY A 731 -70.62 23.56 20.89
CA GLY A 731 -71.15 24.90 20.60
C GLY A 731 -70.12 25.83 19.95
N ASP A 732 -70.37 26.22 18.69
CA ASP A 732 -69.59 27.27 18.00
C ASP A 732 -70.14 28.66 18.35
N GLU A 733 -69.26 29.57 18.76
CA GLU A 733 -69.51 31.01 18.74
C GLU A 733 -68.20 31.71 18.32
N ILE A 734 -68.13 32.18 17.07
CA ILE A 734 -66.87 32.64 16.46
C ILE A 734 -66.46 33.99 17.05
N ASN A 735 -65.37 33.98 17.84
CA ASN A 735 -64.91 35.15 18.57
C ASN A 735 -64.11 36.11 17.66
N TYR A 736 -64.84 36.98 16.95
CA TYR A 736 -64.27 38.02 16.09
C TYR A 736 -63.28 38.96 16.79
N GLN A 737 -63.32 39.11 18.12
CA GLN A 737 -62.33 39.94 18.84
C GLN A 737 -60.98 39.22 18.93
N GLN A 738 -60.97 37.92 19.19
CA GLN A 738 -59.73 37.12 19.21
C GLN A 738 -59.09 37.03 17.82
N GLU A 739 -59.87 36.87 16.76
CA GLU A 739 -59.34 36.94 15.39
C GLU A 739 -58.76 38.32 15.06
N ASN A 740 -59.44 39.41 15.43
CA ASN A 740 -58.93 40.76 15.18
C ASN A 740 -57.62 41.04 15.93
N ASP A 741 -57.48 40.62 17.17
CA ASP A 741 -56.24 40.83 17.94
C ASP A 741 -55.11 39.87 17.50
N TYR A 742 -55.43 38.65 17.06
CA TYR A 742 -54.49 37.78 16.36
C TYR A 742 -54.00 38.42 15.05
N MET A 743 -54.90 38.98 14.24
CA MET A 743 -54.55 39.63 12.97
C MET A 743 -53.77 40.93 13.17
N LYS A 744 -54.05 41.74 14.21
CA LYS A 744 -53.20 42.88 14.60
C LYS A 744 -51.78 42.44 14.94
N ARG A 745 -51.61 41.43 15.82
CA ARG A 745 -50.29 40.87 16.18
C ARG A 745 -49.58 40.29 14.96
N LYS A 746 -50.30 39.65 14.04
CA LYS A 746 -49.77 39.11 12.78
C LYS A 746 -49.27 40.23 11.86
N ILE A 747 -50.00 41.35 11.74
CA ILE A 747 -49.55 42.55 11.00
C ILE A 747 -48.30 43.16 11.65
N GLU A 748 -48.24 43.23 12.98
CA GLU A 748 -47.11 43.78 13.73
C GLU A 748 -45.84 42.92 13.57
N VAL A 749 -45.95 41.60 13.68
CA VAL A 749 -44.86 40.64 13.39
C VAL A 749 -44.42 40.72 11.92
N LEU A 750 -45.36 40.87 10.98
CA LEU A 750 -45.02 41.03 9.56
C LEU A 750 -44.29 42.36 9.29
N ARG A 751 -44.64 43.46 9.96
CA ARG A 751 -43.91 44.74 9.89
C ARG A 751 -42.48 44.60 10.42
N TYR A 752 -42.28 43.94 11.56
CA TYR A 752 -40.94 43.63 12.05
C TYR A 752 -40.14 42.76 11.08
N ARG A 753 -40.78 41.76 10.46
CA ARG A 753 -40.14 40.89 9.46
C ARG A 753 -39.78 41.63 8.15
N ILE A 754 -40.54 42.65 7.77
CA ILE A 754 -40.19 43.55 6.66
C ILE A 754 -38.98 44.41 7.06
N MET A 755 -39.00 45.06 8.23
CA MET A 755 -37.89 45.90 8.69
C MET A 755 -36.55 45.14 8.75
N ILE A 756 -36.56 43.90 9.27
CA ILE A 756 -35.38 43.02 9.28
C ILE A 756 -34.93 42.65 7.86
N LYS A 757 -35.87 42.42 6.93
CA LYS A 757 -35.53 42.17 5.52
C LYS A 757 -34.95 43.40 4.83
N ASP A 758 -35.45 44.61 5.10
CA ASP A 758 -34.92 45.85 4.53
C ASP A 758 -33.51 46.13 5.03
N GLU A 759 -33.23 45.87 6.31
CA GLU A 759 -31.88 45.93 6.88
C GLU A 759 -30.94 44.88 6.27
N GLN A 760 -31.42 43.64 6.06
CA GLN A 760 -30.69 42.60 5.33
C GLN A 760 -30.41 43.01 3.86
N ILE A 761 -31.37 43.61 3.16
CA ILE A 761 -31.19 44.11 1.78
C ILE A 761 -30.17 45.25 1.74
N LEU A 762 -30.17 46.15 2.71
CA LEU A 762 -29.16 47.20 2.85
C LEU A 762 -27.76 46.64 3.17
N GLY A 763 -27.67 45.57 3.96
CA GLY A 763 -26.44 44.82 4.19
C GLY A 763 -25.92 44.15 2.91
N CYS A 764 -26.78 43.41 2.22
CA CYS A 764 -26.46 42.75 0.95
C CYS A 764 -26.01 43.74 -0.12
N ARG A 765 -26.67 44.90 -0.28
CA ARG A 765 -26.25 45.93 -1.25
C ARG A 765 -24.86 46.49 -0.95
N LYS A 766 -24.55 46.79 0.32
CA LYS A 766 -23.18 47.22 0.71
C LYS A 766 -22.13 46.13 0.45
N SER A 767 -22.49 44.87 0.63
CA SER A 767 -21.64 43.73 0.27
C SER A 767 -21.49 43.59 -1.24
N GLU A 768 -22.55 43.84 -2.01
CA GLU A 768 -22.54 43.82 -3.49
C GLU A 768 -21.66 44.94 -4.04
N ASP A 769 -21.77 46.17 -3.55
CA ASP A 769 -20.90 47.30 -3.93
C ASP A 769 -19.42 47.01 -3.59
N GLY A 770 -19.17 46.39 -2.43
CA GLY A 770 -17.82 45.94 -2.04
C GLY A 770 -17.28 44.85 -2.98
N LEU A 771 -18.10 43.87 -3.34
CA LEU A 771 -17.74 42.81 -4.29
C LEU A 771 -17.54 43.36 -5.71
N ARG A 772 -18.38 44.30 -6.17
CA ARG A 772 -18.22 44.98 -7.47
C ARG A 772 -16.89 45.73 -7.55
N LYS A 773 -16.49 46.44 -6.48
CA LYS A 773 -15.16 47.05 -6.41
C LYS A 773 -14.05 46.01 -6.40
N ARG A 774 -14.22 44.90 -5.68
CA ARG A 774 -13.22 43.82 -5.61
C ARG A 774 -13.05 43.07 -6.95
N ILE A 775 -14.12 42.95 -7.74
CA ILE A 775 -14.09 42.42 -9.10
C ILE A 775 -13.29 43.36 -10.00
N ALA A 776 -13.56 44.67 -10.00
CA ALA A 776 -12.76 45.63 -10.77
C ALA A 776 -11.26 45.67 -10.36
N GLU A 777 -10.95 45.51 -9.07
CA GLU A 777 -9.58 45.34 -8.57
C GLU A 777 -8.91 44.05 -9.08
N LEU A 778 -9.67 42.97 -9.28
CA LEU A 778 -9.18 41.69 -9.79
C LEU A 778 -9.06 41.68 -11.32
N ASP A 779 -10.03 42.26 -12.04
CA ASP A 779 -10.01 42.35 -13.50
C ASP A 779 -8.75 43.11 -13.98
N GLN A 780 -8.42 44.22 -13.32
CA GLN A 780 -7.18 44.96 -13.61
C GLN A 780 -5.93 44.14 -13.30
N ALA A 781 -5.90 43.39 -12.19
CA ALA A 781 -4.78 42.51 -11.85
C ALA A 781 -4.64 41.33 -12.83
N PHE A 782 -5.73 40.84 -13.40
CA PHE A 782 -5.71 39.85 -14.49
C PHE A 782 -5.16 40.42 -15.79
N GLU A 783 -5.47 41.68 -16.14
CA GLU A 783 -4.88 42.34 -17.31
C GLU A 783 -3.37 42.56 -17.15
N ASP A 784 -2.92 43.03 -15.97
CA ASP A 784 -1.50 43.21 -15.64
C ASP A 784 -0.73 41.87 -15.69
N GLU A 785 -1.24 40.81 -15.06
CA GLU A 785 -0.57 39.50 -15.09
C GLU A 785 -0.69 38.82 -16.46
N ALA A 786 -1.71 39.13 -17.27
CA ALA A 786 -1.78 38.70 -18.67
C ALA A 786 -0.76 39.42 -19.57
N VAL A 787 -0.35 40.65 -19.26
CA VAL A 787 0.84 41.28 -19.88
C VAL A 787 2.10 40.53 -19.46
N ARG A 788 2.31 40.37 -18.15
CA ARG A 788 3.49 39.73 -17.57
C ARG A 788 3.70 38.29 -18.04
N CYS A 789 2.63 37.51 -18.17
CA CYS A 789 2.68 36.15 -18.66
C CYS A 789 3.05 36.07 -20.16
N ARG A 790 2.74 37.10 -20.96
CA ARG A 790 3.21 37.20 -22.36
C ARG A 790 4.70 37.53 -22.43
N GLU A 791 5.18 38.42 -21.56
CA GLU A 791 6.62 38.75 -21.45
C GLU A 791 7.43 37.52 -21.01
N ASN A 792 7.00 36.83 -19.95
CA ASN A 792 7.61 35.59 -19.47
C ASN A 792 7.60 34.49 -20.55
N THR A 793 6.50 34.33 -21.28
CA THR A 793 6.41 33.36 -22.39
C THR A 793 7.38 33.69 -23.53
N ALA A 794 7.58 34.97 -23.84
CA ALA A 794 8.54 35.40 -24.85
C ALA A 794 9.99 35.14 -24.44
N GLU A 795 10.34 35.39 -23.17
CA GLU A 795 11.67 35.14 -22.61
C GLU A 795 11.97 33.63 -22.55
N MET A 796 11.03 32.82 -22.05
CA MET A 796 11.08 31.34 -22.11
C MET A 796 11.27 30.84 -23.55
N SER A 797 10.59 31.46 -24.51
CA SER A 797 10.71 31.12 -25.94
C SER A 797 12.01 31.59 -26.58
N ARG A 798 12.84 32.40 -25.89
CA ARG A 798 14.22 32.69 -26.30
C ARG A 798 15.19 31.69 -25.67
N GLN A 799 15.11 31.51 -24.34
CA GLN A 799 15.92 30.55 -23.59
C GLN A 799 15.80 29.11 -24.12
N TYR A 800 14.59 28.68 -24.52
CA TYR A 800 14.40 27.34 -25.11
C TYR A 800 15.16 27.16 -26.44
N ARG A 801 15.29 28.21 -27.26
CA ARG A 801 16.07 28.14 -28.51
C ARG A 801 17.58 28.16 -28.24
N GLU A 802 18.04 29.03 -27.36
CA GLU A 802 19.44 29.08 -26.90
C GLU A 802 19.89 27.71 -26.33
N MET A 803 19.02 27.08 -25.52
CA MET A 803 19.23 25.74 -24.98
C MET A 803 19.19 24.65 -26.06
N GLN A 804 18.28 24.73 -27.04
CA GLN A 804 18.18 23.74 -28.11
C GLN A 804 19.38 23.80 -29.07
N GLU A 805 19.92 24.99 -29.35
CA GLU A 805 21.17 25.16 -30.10
C GLU A 805 22.36 24.56 -29.32
N SER A 806 22.49 24.86 -28.03
CA SER A 806 23.54 24.28 -27.18
C SER A 806 23.48 22.76 -27.04
N PHE A 807 22.27 22.17 -27.03
CA PHE A 807 22.13 20.70 -27.05
C PHE A 807 22.54 20.10 -28.41
N ASN A 808 22.26 20.75 -29.54
CA ASN A 808 22.71 20.28 -30.85
C ASN A 808 24.24 20.29 -30.96
N ASP A 809 24.90 21.37 -30.54
CA ASP A 809 26.37 21.46 -30.47
C ASP A 809 26.96 20.32 -29.62
N THR A 810 26.32 20.01 -28.48
CA THR A 810 26.73 18.93 -27.58
C THR A 810 26.53 17.55 -28.23
N ILE A 811 25.44 17.35 -28.96
CA ILE A 811 25.16 16.12 -29.71
C ILE A 811 26.22 15.89 -30.80
N ASP A 812 26.60 16.92 -31.56
CA ASP A 812 27.61 16.80 -32.62
C ASP A 812 29.01 16.48 -32.03
N VAL A 813 29.39 17.09 -30.91
CA VAL A 813 30.62 16.75 -30.17
C VAL A 813 30.59 15.30 -29.67
N LEU A 814 29.45 14.80 -29.19
CA LEU A 814 29.31 13.40 -28.75
C LEU A 814 29.33 12.42 -29.93
N GLN A 815 28.66 12.73 -31.05
CA GLN A 815 28.71 11.92 -32.27
C GLN A 815 30.14 11.80 -32.80
N LYS A 816 30.92 12.89 -32.79
CA LYS A 816 32.34 12.87 -33.15
C LYS A 816 33.15 11.93 -32.27
N LYS A 817 33.02 12.03 -30.94
CA LYS A 817 33.69 11.12 -29.98
C LYS A 817 33.30 9.65 -30.19
N VAL A 818 32.04 9.37 -30.50
CA VAL A 818 31.56 8.01 -30.83
C VAL A 818 32.16 7.49 -32.14
N SER A 819 32.39 8.35 -33.14
CA SER A 819 33.07 7.96 -34.38
C SER A 819 34.57 7.71 -34.17
N GLU A 820 35.23 8.52 -33.35
CA GLU A 820 36.65 8.37 -32.99
C GLU A 820 36.88 7.06 -32.22
N ALA A 821 36.09 6.78 -31.18
CA ALA A 821 36.17 5.54 -30.41
C ALA A 821 35.85 4.29 -31.24
N LYS A 822 34.95 4.36 -32.23
CA LYS A 822 34.68 3.25 -33.16
C LYS A 822 35.87 2.94 -34.05
N ALA A 823 36.59 3.95 -34.55
CA ALA A 823 37.79 3.76 -35.36
C ALA A 823 38.94 3.15 -34.53
N GLU A 824 39.09 3.55 -33.27
CA GLU A 824 40.05 2.96 -32.33
C GLU A 824 39.77 1.46 -32.08
N ILE A 825 38.50 1.10 -31.80
CA ILE A 825 38.08 -0.30 -31.65
C ILE A 825 38.36 -1.11 -32.93
N GLU A 826 38.10 -0.55 -34.12
CA GLU A 826 38.39 -1.23 -35.39
C GLU A 826 39.91 -1.48 -35.58
N SER A 827 40.77 -0.56 -35.15
CA SER A 827 42.23 -0.78 -35.16
C SER A 827 42.64 -1.91 -34.22
N VAL A 828 42.19 -1.86 -32.96
CA VAL A 828 42.53 -2.86 -31.93
C VAL A 828 42.04 -4.26 -32.32
N THR A 829 40.87 -4.40 -32.94
CA THR A 829 40.40 -5.71 -33.44
C THR A 829 41.26 -6.28 -34.57
N LYS A 830 41.86 -5.45 -35.43
CA LYS A 830 42.81 -5.90 -36.46
C LYS A 830 44.14 -6.35 -35.85
N GLU A 831 44.62 -5.64 -34.84
CA GLU A 831 45.83 -6.03 -34.08
C GLU A 831 45.63 -7.37 -33.35
N ILE A 832 44.46 -7.58 -32.72
CA ILE A 832 44.10 -8.85 -32.07
C ILE A 832 44.09 -10.02 -33.06
N GLU A 833 43.48 -9.87 -34.23
CA GLU A 833 43.40 -10.95 -35.22
C GLU A 833 44.78 -11.24 -35.86
N GLN A 834 45.62 -10.21 -36.06
CA GLN A 834 47.01 -10.39 -36.49
C GLN A 834 47.83 -11.19 -35.46
N VAL A 835 47.78 -10.82 -34.17
CA VAL A 835 48.47 -11.53 -33.08
C VAL A 835 47.97 -12.98 -32.94
N LYS A 836 46.68 -13.24 -33.21
CA LYS A 836 46.11 -14.58 -33.22
C LYS A 836 46.66 -15.44 -34.35
N ILE A 837 46.78 -14.91 -35.57
CA ILE A 837 47.40 -15.62 -36.71
C ILE A 837 48.86 -15.97 -36.41
N GLU A 838 49.62 -15.02 -35.85
CA GLU A 838 51.02 -15.24 -35.45
C GLU A 838 51.14 -16.32 -34.36
N LYS A 839 50.23 -16.34 -33.39
CA LYS A 839 50.15 -17.37 -32.35
C LYS A 839 49.85 -18.75 -32.93
N GLU A 840 48.94 -18.86 -33.90
CA GLU A 840 48.59 -20.15 -34.54
C GLU A 840 49.78 -20.73 -35.33
N GLU A 841 50.58 -19.90 -36.02
CA GLU A 841 51.82 -20.36 -36.66
C GLU A 841 52.89 -20.79 -35.65
N VAL A 842 53.05 -20.08 -34.53
CA VAL A 842 53.98 -20.48 -33.45
C VAL A 842 53.56 -21.82 -32.82
N LEU A 843 52.26 -22.05 -32.60
CA LEU A 843 51.75 -23.34 -32.13
C LEU A 843 52.05 -24.45 -33.15
N ARG A 844 51.76 -24.22 -34.44
CA ARG A 844 52.04 -25.18 -35.53
C ARG A 844 53.52 -25.57 -35.61
N GLN A 845 54.45 -24.63 -35.36
CA GLN A 845 55.88 -24.94 -35.29
C GLN A 845 56.24 -25.75 -34.05
N LYS A 846 55.61 -25.48 -32.89
CA LYS A 846 55.82 -26.25 -31.66
C LYS A 846 55.28 -27.67 -31.74
N ASP A 847 54.13 -27.89 -32.39
CA ASP A 847 53.58 -29.23 -32.60
C ASP A 847 54.50 -30.09 -33.49
N LEU A 848 55.12 -29.49 -34.51
CA LEU A 848 56.13 -30.17 -35.34
C LEU A 848 57.41 -30.51 -34.55
N GLU A 849 57.84 -29.65 -33.63
CA GLU A 849 58.96 -29.91 -32.74
C GLU A 849 58.65 -31.04 -31.74
N ILE A 850 57.44 -31.03 -31.15
CA ILE A 850 56.93 -32.09 -30.27
C ILE A 850 56.85 -33.43 -31.00
N ALA A 851 56.33 -33.46 -32.23
CA ALA A 851 56.29 -34.68 -33.04
C ALA A 851 57.70 -35.22 -33.36
N SER A 852 58.65 -34.34 -33.66
CA SER A 852 60.06 -34.72 -33.89
C SER A 852 60.74 -35.29 -32.64
N LEU A 853 60.44 -34.74 -31.45
CA LEU A 853 60.94 -35.23 -30.17
C LEU A 853 60.28 -36.56 -29.78
N SER A 854 58.96 -36.70 -30.00
CA SER A 854 58.20 -37.93 -29.72
C SER A 854 58.71 -39.11 -30.55
N SER A 855 58.92 -38.92 -31.85
CA SER A 855 59.49 -39.95 -32.73
C SER A 855 60.91 -40.39 -32.31
N LYS A 856 61.73 -39.47 -31.78
CA LYS A 856 63.03 -39.82 -31.19
C LYS A 856 62.87 -40.61 -29.89
N MET A 857 61.90 -40.27 -29.04
CA MET A 857 61.60 -41.03 -27.82
C MET A 857 61.11 -42.45 -28.13
N GLU A 858 60.28 -42.63 -29.16
CA GLU A 858 59.86 -43.96 -29.63
C GLU A 858 61.04 -44.78 -30.16
N THR A 859 61.95 -44.15 -30.93
CA THR A 859 63.17 -44.83 -31.43
C THR A 859 64.06 -45.27 -30.28
N MET A 860 64.33 -44.39 -29.31
CA MET A 860 65.10 -44.75 -28.11
C MET A 860 64.41 -45.84 -27.27
N ALA A 861 63.08 -45.81 -27.14
CA ALA A 861 62.34 -46.85 -26.44
C ALA A 861 62.45 -48.23 -27.13
N PHE A 862 62.48 -48.26 -28.46
CA PHE A 862 62.72 -49.48 -29.23
C PHE A 862 64.15 -50.02 -29.01
N GLU A 863 65.17 -49.17 -29.06
CA GLU A 863 66.57 -49.53 -28.79
C GLU A 863 66.75 -50.08 -27.35
N PHE A 864 66.08 -49.48 -26.35
CA PHE A 864 66.05 -50.00 -24.98
C PHE A 864 65.33 -51.36 -24.88
N ALA A 865 64.26 -51.58 -25.64
CA ALA A 865 63.52 -52.85 -25.62
C ALA A 865 64.35 -54.02 -26.17
N ASP A 866 65.08 -53.82 -27.28
CA ASP A 866 65.99 -54.85 -27.82
C ASP A 866 67.20 -55.08 -26.88
N MET A 867 67.71 -54.05 -26.20
CA MET A 867 68.76 -54.20 -25.19
C MET A 867 68.31 -55.05 -23.98
N LEU A 868 67.08 -54.82 -23.49
CA LEU A 868 66.48 -55.60 -22.40
C LEU A 868 66.23 -57.06 -22.81
N LYS A 869 65.81 -57.30 -24.05
CA LYS A 869 65.66 -58.63 -24.62
C LYS A 869 66.99 -59.37 -24.72
N GLU A 870 68.04 -58.71 -25.21
CA GLU A 870 69.38 -59.32 -25.29
C GLU A 870 69.99 -59.63 -23.90
N THR A 871 69.59 -58.89 -22.85
CA THR A 871 69.97 -59.23 -21.46
C THR A 871 69.12 -60.36 -20.87
N LEU A 872 67.82 -60.44 -21.20
CA LEU A 872 66.95 -61.53 -20.79
C LEU A 872 67.39 -62.88 -21.39
N ASP A 873 67.72 -62.93 -22.68
CA ASP A 873 68.22 -64.13 -23.35
C ASP A 873 69.53 -64.64 -22.70
N LYS A 874 70.44 -63.73 -22.35
CA LYS A 874 71.69 -64.04 -21.61
C LYS A 874 71.45 -64.52 -20.18
N MET A 875 70.37 -64.09 -19.52
CA MET A 875 69.96 -64.66 -18.23
C MET A 875 69.32 -66.06 -18.41
N SER A 876 68.48 -66.25 -19.43
CA SER A 876 67.82 -67.53 -19.72
C SER A 876 68.84 -68.65 -19.96
N GLN A 877 69.85 -68.42 -20.82
CA GLN A 877 70.96 -69.36 -21.02
C GLN A 877 71.69 -69.74 -19.72
N ARG A 878 71.82 -68.79 -18.77
CA ARG A 878 72.44 -69.05 -17.46
C ARG A 878 71.57 -69.94 -16.56
N ILE A 879 70.24 -69.79 -16.64
CA ILE A 879 69.28 -70.59 -15.87
C ILE A 879 69.22 -72.03 -16.41
N GLU A 880 69.21 -72.23 -17.72
CA GLU A 880 69.28 -73.58 -18.32
C GLU A 880 70.57 -74.31 -17.91
N VAL A 881 71.72 -73.62 -17.93
CA VAL A 881 73.01 -74.19 -17.50
C VAL A 881 73.01 -74.53 -16.01
N THR A 882 72.31 -73.77 -15.15
CA THR A 882 72.19 -74.13 -13.72
C THR A 882 71.19 -75.25 -13.48
N HIS A 883 70.03 -75.28 -14.14
CA HIS A 883 69.04 -76.35 -13.97
C HIS A 883 69.61 -77.72 -14.33
N ASN A 884 70.33 -77.83 -15.46
CA ASN A 884 71.00 -79.06 -15.89
C ASN A 884 72.14 -79.52 -14.95
N SER A 885 72.57 -78.67 -14.00
CA SER A 885 73.59 -79.02 -13.00
C SER A 885 73.02 -79.62 -11.71
N TRP A 886 71.70 -79.60 -11.49
CA TRP A 886 71.08 -80.02 -10.22
C TRP A 886 70.44 -81.42 -10.25
N ASP A 887 70.26 -82.02 -11.43
CA ASP A 887 69.67 -83.37 -11.60
C ASP A 887 70.66 -84.54 -11.33
N ARG A 888 71.75 -84.29 -10.61
CA ARG A 888 72.75 -85.32 -10.24
C ARG A 888 73.09 -85.24 -8.75
N ASP A 889 73.14 -86.42 -8.12
CA ASP A 889 73.70 -86.72 -6.79
C ASP A 889 72.94 -86.25 -5.53
N THR A 890 71.69 -86.70 -5.42
CA THR A 890 71.14 -87.47 -4.27
C THR A 890 71.47 -87.13 -2.80
N THR A 891 70.39 -87.05 -1.98
CA THR A 891 70.25 -87.32 -0.52
C THR A 891 70.37 -86.18 0.51
N LYS A 892 69.45 -86.25 1.50
CA LYS A 892 69.41 -85.55 2.80
C LYS A 892 68.95 -84.06 2.76
N PRO A 893 68.29 -83.55 3.83
CA PRO A 893 66.87 -83.17 3.68
C PRO A 893 66.56 -81.66 3.78
N PRO A 894 65.36 -81.22 3.32
CA PRO A 894 64.94 -79.82 3.35
C PRO A 894 64.65 -79.31 4.77
N LEU A 895 65.08 -78.08 5.08
CA LEU A 895 65.05 -77.52 6.43
C LEU A 895 65.12 -75.97 6.38
N ILE A 896 64.08 -75.22 6.05
CA ILE A 896 62.81 -75.05 6.81
C ILE A 896 62.97 -74.82 8.33
N ASN A 897 63.92 -75.47 9.02
CA ASN A 897 64.25 -75.18 10.42
C ASN A 897 65.44 -74.20 10.59
N ARG A 898 66.04 -73.67 9.51
CA ARG A 898 67.02 -72.57 9.61
C ARG A 898 66.40 -71.18 9.89
N LEU A 899 65.08 -71.12 10.01
CA LEU A 899 64.30 -69.94 10.43
C LEU A 899 64.46 -69.61 11.95
N LYS A 900 65.67 -69.71 12.51
CA LYS A 900 65.89 -69.74 13.98
C LYS A 900 67.08 -68.98 14.59
N GLU A 901 67.92 -68.30 13.80
CA GLU A 901 69.08 -67.57 14.37
C GLU A 901 69.14 -66.07 14.01
N PHE A 902 68.29 -65.58 13.09
CA PHE A 902 68.30 -64.17 12.63
C PHE A 902 66.92 -63.51 12.71
N GLY A 903 66.23 -63.70 13.84
CA GLY A 903 65.02 -62.95 14.20
C GLY A 903 65.35 -61.54 14.72
N LEU A 904 66.02 -60.73 13.90
CA LEU A 904 66.22 -59.29 14.10
C LEU A 904 65.03 -58.57 13.43
N ASN A 905 64.24 -57.77 14.15
CA ASN A 905 64.49 -56.44 14.71
C ASN A 905 64.19 -55.30 13.72
N ASP A 906 63.58 -54.26 14.28
CA ASP A 906 63.45 -52.88 13.80
C ASP A 906 62.41 -52.57 12.69
N GLU A 907 61.49 -51.66 13.05
CA GLU A 907 60.74 -50.76 12.17
C GLU A 907 61.64 -49.56 11.75
N PRO A 908 61.13 -48.51 11.09
CA PRO A 908 60.44 -48.41 9.80
C PRO A 908 61.24 -47.51 8.81
N ASN A 909 60.56 -46.99 7.77
CA ASN A 909 61.04 -45.97 6.82
C ASN A 909 62.17 -46.40 5.85
N ASP A 910 62.45 -45.70 4.74
CA ASP A 910 61.76 -44.54 4.11
C ASP A 910 61.08 -44.95 2.78
#